data_AF-J3MK76-F1
#
_entry.id   AF-J3MK76-F1
#
_cell.length_a   1.000
_cell.length_b   1.000
_cell.length_c   1.000
_cell.angle_alpha   90.00
_cell.angle_beta   90.00
_cell.angle_gamma   90.00
#
_symmetry.space_group_name_H-M   'P 1'
#
loop_
_entity.id
_entity.type
_entity.pdbx_description
1 polymer ?
#
loop_
_entity_poly.entity_id
_entity_poly.type
_entity_poly.pdbx_seq_one_letter_code
_entity_poly.pdbx_strand_id
1 'polypeptide(L)'
;MTSLSRAIGTVSMPPKWSLGYHQCRWSYDSSDKVLKVVRTFREKGIPCDVVWMDIDYMDGFRCFTFDSSRFPNPKSMVDDLHSIGCKAIWMLDPGIKKEEGYFVYETGSENDVWIRKEDGSPFIGEVWPGDCVFPDYTCERTRTWWASLVKDFISNGVDGIWNDMNEPAVFKSTTKTMPESNIHRGDADIGGVQHHSYYHNVYGMLMARSTYEGMAKANTDKRPFVLTRAGFIGSQRYAATWTGDNLSNWEHLHMSLPMVLQLGLSGQPLSGPDIGGFAGNATPKLFGRWMGMGALFPFSRGHSETGSIDHEPWSFGEECEEVCRLALLRRYRLLPHIYTLFYLSHMKGTPVAAPVFFADPQDPELRKIETSFLLGPLLVCASTVPDEGAHECSHKLPKGIWLPFDFGDSHPDLPVLFLRGGAILPIGRPIKHVGEASLEDDISLIISLDENGKSEGLLFEDAGDGYGFTQGNYLLTYYVAELHSSVVSVKVLKTEGSWKRPKRNLNINVLLGGGAMISSHGIDGEVVHLRMPSDSEVSSLVATSEIEQKKRLEMIKPIPDIDEPAGQEGAELSKIPVDLKSGDWLLKVVPWIGGRIISMTHLPSDSQWLHSRIEINGYEEYSGTEYRSAGCTEEYEVNRRYLEQSGEEESICLEGDIGGGLILQRHISILKDSPNTVQIDSSILARSVGAGSGGFSRLVCLRVHPTFTLLHPTEVVVAFTAINGSKQEIYPESGEVVLEGDMRPNGEWMLVDNCAGLSLVNRFDPSQVSKCLVHWGTGDVNMELWSEERPVSKDTPLGICHQYEVRQTN
;
A
#
# COMPACT_ATOMS: atom_id res chain seq x y z
N MET A 1 -14.90 -14.42 16.79
CA MET A 1 -13.92 -15.16 15.98
C MET A 1 -14.29 -16.64 15.82
N THR A 2 -14.18 -17.51 16.82
CA THR A 2 -14.49 -18.96 16.65
C THR A 2 -15.84 -19.25 15.99
N SER A 3 -16.91 -18.54 16.39
CA SER A 3 -18.24 -18.71 15.77
C SER A 3 -18.27 -18.28 14.30
N LEU A 4 -17.60 -17.18 13.94
CA LEU A 4 -17.47 -16.73 12.56
C LEU A 4 -16.76 -17.80 11.73
N SER A 5 -15.61 -18.26 12.19
CA SER A 5 -14.79 -19.24 11.47
C SER A 5 -15.44 -20.62 11.36
N ARG A 6 -16.37 -21.00 12.25
CA ARG A 6 -17.21 -22.19 12.05
C ARG A 6 -18.17 -22.05 10.88
N ALA A 7 -18.67 -20.83 10.62
CA ALA A 7 -19.59 -20.58 9.52
C ALA A 7 -18.86 -20.44 8.17
N ILE A 8 -17.68 -19.83 8.17
CA ILE A 8 -16.98 -19.44 6.93
C ILE A 8 -15.69 -20.23 6.67
N GLY A 9 -15.33 -21.16 7.55
CA GLY A 9 -14.05 -21.87 7.53
C GLY A 9 -12.89 -21.04 8.10
N THR A 10 -11.73 -21.67 8.19
CA THR A 10 -10.48 -21.07 8.69
C THR A 10 -9.49 -20.85 7.55
N VAL A 11 -8.43 -20.09 7.82
CA VAL A 11 -7.31 -19.97 6.88
C VAL A 11 -6.66 -21.34 6.67
N SER A 12 -6.34 -21.69 5.44
CA SER A 12 -5.49 -22.86 5.16
C SER A 12 -4.10 -22.62 5.73
N MET A 13 -3.46 -23.64 6.33
CA MET A 13 -2.09 -23.46 6.84
C MET A 13 -1.19 -23.02 5.68
N PRO A 14 -0.55 -21.84 5.73
CA PRO A 14 0.30 -21.39 4.64
C PRO A 14 1.58 -22.23 4.58
N PRO A 15 2.22 -22.37 3.41
CA PRO A 15 3.58 -22.86 3.36
C PRO A 15 4.50 -21.87 4.09
N LYS A 16 5.45 -22.37 4.89
CA LYS A 16 6.28 -21.54 5.78
C LYS A 16 7.09 -20.49 5.02
N TRP A 17 7.51 -20.77 3.78
CA TRP A 17 8.23 -19.82 2.93
C TRP A 17 7.39 -18.59 2.58
N SER A 18 6.05 -18.70 2.53
CA SER A 18 5.17 -17.56 2.25
C SER A 18 4.96 -16.64 3.44
N LEU A 19 5.56 -16.98 4.59
CA LEU A 19 5.64 -16.12 5.77
C LEU A 19 7.01 -15.44 5.87
N GLY A 20 7.93 -15.69 4.95
CA GLY A 20 9.16 -14.90 4.81
C GLY A 20 8.86 -13.49 4.32
N TYR A 21 9.91 -12.79 3.87
CA TYR A 21 9.75 -11.51 3.16
C TYR A 21 9.69 -11.76 1.65
N HIS A 22 8.85 -10.97 0.99
CA HIS A 22 8.57 -11.04 -0.43
C HIS A 22 9.05 -9.73 -1.10
N GLN A 23 9.86 -9.84 -2.15
CA GLN A 23 10.27 -8.71 -2.97
C GLN A 23 9.50 -8.68 -4.29
N CYS A 24 8.84 -7.57 -4.59
CA CYS A 24 8.07 -7.36 -5.81
C CYS A 24 8.34 -5.96 -6.37
N ARG A 25 8.09 -5.79 -7.66
CA ARG A 25 8.06 -4.52 -8.38
C ARG A 25 7.28 -4.74 -9.68
N TRP A 26 6.53 -3.73 -10.11
CA TRP A 26 6.08 -3.57 -11.50
C TRP A 26 7.16 -2.79 -12.28
N SER A 27 8.07 -3.39 -13.03
CA SER A 27 8.37 -4.82 -13.18
C SER A 27 9.84 -5.15 -12.93
N TYR A 28 10.10 -6.39 -12.54
CA TYR A 28 11.31 -7.09 -12.96
C TYR A 28 11.08 -7.68 -14.35
N ASP A 29 11.51 -6.94 -15.36
CA ASP A 29 11.16 -7.15 -16.77
C ASP A 29 11.89 -8.30 -17.47
N SER A 30 12.87 -8.94 -16.83
CA SER A 30 13.73 -9.97 -17.42
C SER A 30 14.28 -10.96 -16.40
N SER A 31 14.61 -12.16 -16.87
CA SER A 31 15.17 -13.22 -16.00
C SER A 31 16.48 -12.81 -15.31
N ASP A 32 17.34 -12.07 -16.01
CA ASP A 32 18.60 -11.57 -15.47
C ASP A 32 18.39 -10.55 -14.36
N LYS A 33 17.40 -9.64 -14.51
CA LYS A 33 17.06 -8.65 -13.48
C LYS A 33 16.54 -9.34 -12.22
N VAL A 34 15.65 -10.33 -12.38
CA VAL A 34 15.12 -11.15 -11.27
C VAL A 34 16.27 -11.83 -10.50
N LEU A 35 17.16 -12.53 -11.20
CA LEU A 35 18.29 -13.22 -10.57
C LEU A 35 19.27 -12.26 -9.89
N LYS A 36 19.53 -11.09 -10.51
CA LYS A 36 20.39 -10.06 -9.94
C LYS A 36 19.85 -9.57 -8.60
N VAL A 37 18.57 -9.21 -8.52
CA VAL A 37 17.93 -8.72 -7.30
C VAL A 37 18.07 -9.75 -6.17
N VAL A 38 17.73 -11.02 -6.42
CA VAL A 38 17.79 -12.06 -5.39
C VAL A 38 19.22 -12.36 -4.95
N ARG A 39 20.20 -12.35 -5.88
CA ARG A 39 21.63 -12.47 -5.53
C ARG A 39 22.08 -11.31 -4.66
N THR A 40 21.66 -10.08 -4.95
CA THR A 40 21.98 -8.89 -4.14
C THR A 40 21.43 -8.99 -2.71
N PHE A 41 20.22 -9.53 -2.50
CA PHE A 41 19.73 -9.87 -1.14
C PHE A 41 20.70 -10.80 -0.40
N ARG A 42 21.18 -11.86 -1.06
CA ARG A 42 22.10 -12.85 -0.46
C ARG A 42 23.46 -12.25 -0.15
N GLU A 43 24.00 -11.46 -1.07
CA GLU A 43 25.28 -10.74 -0.95
C GLU A 43 25.25 -9.76 0.23
N LYS A 44 24.16 -8.99 0.36
CA LYS A 44 23.97 -8.02 1.46
C LYS A 44 23.53 -8.65 2.79
N GLY A 45 23.27 -9.96 2.81
CA GLY A 45 22.80 -10.66 4.00
C GLY A 45 21.42 -10.20 4.48
N ILE A 46 20.59 -9.71 3.56
CA ILE A 46 19.22 -9.27 3.84
C ILE A 46 18.26 -10.45 3.59
N PRO A 47 17.42 -10.83 4.57
CA PRO A 47 16.52 -11.96 4.40
C PRO A 47 15.45 -11.76 3.32
N CYS A 48 15.23 -12.75 2.47
CA CYS A 48 14.18 -12.74 1.43
C CYS A 48 13.87 -14.17 0.96
N ASP A 49 12.59 -14.55 0.93
CA ASP A 49 12.14 -15.89 0.54
C ASP A 49 11.51 -15.92 -0.85
N VAL A 50 10.98 -14.80 -1.35
CA VAL A 50 10.13 -14.80 -2.55
C VAL A 50 10.39 -13.61 -3.44
N VAL A 51 10.47 -13.85 -4.75
CA VAL A 51 10.45 -12.82 -5.80
C VAL A 51 9.21 -12.98 -6.68
N TRP A 52 8.68 -11.86 -7.16
CA TRP A 52 7.42 -11.80 -7.90
C TRP A 52 7.65 -11.28 -9.32
N MET A 53 6.90 -11.85 -10.26
CA MET A 53 6.87 -11.47 -11.66
C MET A 53 5.50 -10.85 -11.97
N ASP A 54 5.52 -9.54 -12.16
CA ASP A 54 4.39 -8.70 -12.56
C ASP A 54 4.09 -8.83 -14.07
N ILE A 55 3.08 -8.14 -14.61
CA ILE A 55 2.52 -8.33 -15.96
C ILE A 55 3.57 -8.45 -17.08
N ASP A 56 4.70 -7.75 -16.97
CA ASP A 56 5.66 -7.67 -18.05
C ASP A 56 6.35 -9.01 -18.35
N TYR A 57 6.26 -10.05 -17.54
CA TYR A 57 6.83 -11.34 -17.94
C TYR A 57 6.09 -12.00 -19.12
N MET A 58 4.82 -11.64 -19.34
CA MET A 58 3.94 -12.24 -20.33
C MET A 58 4.28 -11.77 -21.75
N ASP A 59 4.02 -12.60 -22.76
CA ASP A 59 4.07 -12.19 -24.17
C ASP A 59 2.84 -11.32 -24.50
N GLY A 60 3.06 -10.01 -24.61
CA GLY A 60 2.00 -9.05 -24.96
C GLY A 60 0.82 -9.07 -23.98
N PHE A 61 1.12 -9.23 -22.68
CA PHE A 61 0.16 -9.33 -21.59
C PHE A 61 -0.84 -10.49 -21.70
N ARG A 62 -0.49 -11.55 -22.46
CA ARG A 62 -1.28 -12.77 -22.55
C ARG A 62 -0.99 -13.67 -21.34
N CYS A 63 -1.99 -13.87 -20.47
CA CYS A 63 -1.90 -14.80 -19.35
C CYS A 63 -1.40 -16.20 -19.78
N PHE A 64 -0.70 -16.90 -18.87
CA PHE A 64 -0.14 -18.24 -19.13
C PHE A 64 0.91 -18.32 -20.25
N THR A 65 1.49 -17.19 -20.65
CA THR A 65 2.59 -17.12 -21.62
C THR A 65 3.83 -16.51 -20.98
N PHE A 66 4.97 -16.61 -21.67
CA PHE A 66 6.20 -15.93 -21.31
C PHE A 66 6.77 -15.23 -22.53
N ASP A 67 7.24 -14.00 -22.35
CA ASP A 67 8.01 -13.29 -23.38
C ASP A 67 9.32 -14.06 -23.63
N SER A 68 9.42 -14.70 -24.81
CA SER A 68 10.57 -15.54 -25.14
C SER A 68 11.92 -14.80 -25.23
N SER A 69 11.91 -13.47 -25.35
CA SER A 69 13.13 -12.66 -25.39
C SER A 69 13.65 -12.32 -24.00
N ARG A 70 12.74 -12.05 -23.06
CA ARG A 70 13.06 -11.61 -21.68
C ARG A 70 13.02 -12.76 -20.66
N PHE A 71 12.24 -13.79 -20.93
CA PHE A 71 12.08 -15.01 -20.15
C PHE A 71 12.17 -16.26 -21.04
N PRO A 72 13.34 -16.51 -21.68
CA PRO A 72 13.50 -17.61 -22.63
C PRO A 72 13.36 -19.00 -22.01
N ASN A 73 13.69 -19.15 -20.71
CA ASN A 73 13.56 -20.41 -19.99
C ASN A 73 13.16 -20.17 -18.51
N PRO A 74 11.87 -19.91 -18.25
CA PRO A 74 11.36 -19.58 -16.91
C PRO A 74 11.71 -20.67 -15.88
N LYS A 75 11.60 -21.94 -16.28
CA LYS A 75 11.92 -23.07 -15.41
C LYS A 75 13.38 -23.05 -14.95
N SER A 76 14.32 -22.83 -15.86
CA SER A 76 15.74 -22.76 -15.50
C SER A 76 16.03 -21.59 -14.56
N MET A 77 15.43 -20.42 -14.80
CA MET A 77 15.56 -19.27 -13.90
C MET A 77 15.03 -19.60 -12.50
N VAL A 78 13.88 -20.27 -12.40
CA VAL A 78 13.34 -20.73 -11.11
C VAL A 78 14.27 -21.74 -10.44
N ASP A 79 14.81 -22.71 -11.18
CA ASP A 79 15.72 -23.71 -10.62
C ASP A 79 16.97 -23.01 -10.01
N ASP A 80 17.46 -21.93 -10.65
CA ASP A 80 18.52 -21.07 -10.11
C ASP A 80 18.06 -20.32 -8.84
N LEU A 81 16.85 -19.76 -8.82
CA LEU A 81 16.28 -19.13 -7.62
C LEU A 81 16.17 -20.10 -6.45
N HIS A 82 15.71 -21.34 -6.71
CA HIS A 82 15.60 -22.40 -5.70
C HIS A 82 16.96 -22.77 -5.14
N SER A 83 18.01 -22.79 -5.96
CA SER A 83 19.38 -23.10 -5.51
C SER A 83 19.94 -22.11 -4.48
N ILE A 84 19.40 -20.88 -4.46
CA ILE A 84 19.73 -19.83 -3.47
C ILE A 84 18.57 -19.56 -2.50
N GLY A 85 17.62 -20.48 -2.40
CA GLY A 85 16.56 -20.46 -1.40
C GLY A 85 15.49 -19.40 -1.61
N CYS A 86 15.16 -19.06 -2.85
CA CYS A 86 14.09 -18.11 -3.18
C CYS A 86 12.99 -18.78 -4.02
N LYS A 87 11.74 -18.38 -3.83
CA LYS A 87 10.53 -18.85 -4.53
C LYS A 87 10.07 -17.85 -5.57
N ALA A 88 9.39 -18.33 -6.60
CA ALA A 88 8.94 -17.54 -7.74
C ALA A 88 7.40 -17.49 -7.82
N ILE A 89 6.83 -16.29 -7.72
CA ILE A 89 5.38 -16.05 -7.87
C ILE A 89 5.09 -15.27 -9.13
N TRP A 90 4.05 -15.67 -9.86
CA TRP A 90 3.71 -15.12 -11.17
C TRP A 90 2.28 -14.60 -11.20
N MET A 91 2.07 -13.42 -11.76
CA MET A 91 0.74 -12.82 -11.89
C MET A 91 -0.11 -13.44 -12.99
N LEU A 92 -1.42 -13.54 -12.78
CA LEU A 92 -2.44 -13.92 -13.74
C LEU A 92 -3.72 -13.12 -13.48
N ASP A 93 -4.14 -12.36 -14.49
CA ASP A 93 -5.33 -11.50 -14.44
C ASP A 93 -6.57 -12.22 -15.01
N PRO A 94 -7.79 -11.78 -14.66
CA PRO A 94 -9.02 -12.35 -15.23
C PRO A 94 -9.28 -11.90 -16.68
N GLY A 95 -8.68 -10.79 -17.12
CA GLY A 95 -8.84 -10.29 -18.48
C GLY A 95 -8.02 -11.10 -19.48
N ILE A 96 -8.68 -11.94 -20.28
CA ILE A 96 -8.02 -12.76 -21.30
C ILE A 96 -8.09 -12.04 -22.64
N LYS A 97 -6.93 -11.69 -23.20
CA LYS A 97 -6.81 -11.03 -24.50
C LYS A 97 -7.66 -11.76 -25.55
N LYS A 98 -8.52 -11.01 -26.23
CA LYS A 98 -9.36 -11.52 -27.32
C LYS A 98 -8.53 -11.50 -28.61
N GLU A 99 -7.89 -12.63 -28.91
CA GLU A 99 -7.00 -12.74 -30.07
C GLU A 99 -7.06 -14.15 -30.67
N GLU A 100 -7.32 -14.25 -31.98
CA GLU A 100 -7.30 -15.52 -32.69
C GLU A 100 -5.88 -16.13 -32.68
N GLY A 101 -5.80 -17.44 -32.42
CA GLY A 101 -4.54 -18.18 -32.32
C GLY A 101 -3.88 -18.14 -30.94
N TYR A 102 -4.41 -17.35 -29.99
CA TYR A 102 -3.98 -17.41 -28.58
C TYR A 102 -4.71 -18.53 -27.84
N PHE A 103 -3.98 -19.57 -27.43
CA PHE A 103 -4.57 -20.83 -26.95
C PHE A 103 -5.54 -20.70 -25.78
N VAL A 104 -5.35 -19.73 -24.87
CA VAL A 104 -6.29 -19.51 -23.75
C VAL A 104 -7.61 -18.95 -24.27
N TYR A 105 -7.56 -18.01 -25.22
CA TYR A 105 -8.76 -17.51 -25.88
C TYR A 105 -9.46 -18.59 -26.72
N GLU A 106 -8.71 -19.39 -27.47
CA GLU A 106 -9.28 -20.47 -28.28
C GLU A 106 -9.96 -21.53 -27.38
N THR A 107 -9.22 -22.09 -26.42
CA THR A 107 -9.77 -23.15 -25.55
C THR A 107 -10.91 -22.64 -24.66
N GLY A 108 -10.86 -21.39 -24.19
CA GLY A 108 -11.97 -20.81 -23.44
C GLY A 108 -13.22 -20.59 -24.31
N SER A 109 -13.05 -20.22 -25.59
CA SER A 109 -14.15 -20.10 -26.55
C SER A 109 -14.75 -21.45 -26.90
N GLU A 110 -13.92 -22.46 -27.15
CA GLU A 110 -14.34 -23.86 -27.39
C GLU A 110 -15.13 -24.43 -26.21
N ASN A 111 -14.70 -24.11 -24.98
CA ASN A 111 -15.37 -24.55 -23.75
C ASN A 111 -16.50 -23.62 -23.31
N ASP A 112 -16.78 -22.55 -24.07
CA ASP A 112 -17.85 -21.59 -23.81
C ASP A 112 -17.80 -21.04 -22.37
N VAL A 113 -16.62 -20.55 -21.94
CA VAL A 113 -16.36 -20.13 -20.54
C VAL A 113 -16.59 -18.65 -20.27
N TRP A 114 -16.87 -17.84 -21.29
CA TRP A 114 -16.94 -16.38 -21.16
C TRP A 114 -18.24 -15.88 -20.53
N ILE A 115 -18.13 -14.78 -19.78
CA ILE A 115 -19.28 -13.95 -19.37
C ILE A 115 -19.91 -13.33 -20.61
N ARG A 116 -21.24 -13.16 -20.61
CA ARG A 116 -22.01 -12.70 -21.76
C ARG A 116 -22.63 -11.32 -21.52
N LYS A 117 -22.96 -10.64 -22.61
CA LYS A 117 -23.92 -9.53 -22.62
C LYS A 117 -25.36 -10.08 -22.69
N GLU A 118 -26.34 -9.20 -22.53
CA GLU A 118 -27.77 -9.55 -22.65
C GLU A 118 -28.15 -10.10 -24.04
N ASP A 119 -27.44 -9.68 -25.09
CA ASP A 119 -27.61 -10.20 -26.46
C ASP A 119 -27.05 -11.63 -26.65
N GLY A 120 -26.44 -12.20 -25.61
CA GLY A 120 -25.86 -13.54 -25.61
C GLY A 120 -24.44 -13.65 -26.14
N SER A 121 -23.86 -12.57 -26.70
CA SER A 121 -22.47 -12.55 -27.14
C SER A 121 -21.49 -12.37 -25.96
N PRO A 122 -20.22 -12.80 -26.07
CA PRO A 122 -19.23 -12.57 -25.02
C PRO A 122 -19.08 -11.09 -24.68
N PHE A 123 -18.92 -10.79 -23.39
CA PHE A 123 -18.53 -9.47 -22.94
C PHE A 123 -17.09 -9.17 -23.36
N ILE A 124 -16.86 -7.96 -23.87
CA ILE A 124 -15.54 -7.45 -24.22
C ILE A 124 -15.31 -6.19 -23.40
N GLY A 125 -14.26 -6.19 -22.58
CA GLY A 125 -13.80 -5.03 -21.82
C GLY A 125 -12.33 -4.77 -22.09
N GLU A 126 -11.92 -3.50 -22.07
CA GLU A 126 -10.53 -3.12 -22.29
C GLU A 126 -9.75 -3.08 -20.96
N VAL A 127 -8.60 -3.77 -20.94
CA VAL A 127 -7.60 -3.78 -19.85
C VAL A 127 -6.18 -3.79 -20.44
N TRP A 128 -5.16 -4.28 -19.72
CA TRP A 128 -3.75 -4.24 -20.12
C TRP A 128 -3.46 -4.72 -21.57
N PRO A 129 -3.86 -5.92 -22.02
CA PRO A 129 -3.65 -6.35 -23.41
C PRO A 129 -4.60 -5.73 -24.46
N GLY A 130 -5.42 -4.74 -24.09
CA GLY A 130 -6.50 -4.20 -24.92
C GLY A 130 -7.81 -4.96 -24.73
N ASP A 131 -8.50 -5.28 -25.84
CA ASP A 131 -9.77 -6.01 -25.82
C ASP A 131 -9.64 -7.39 -25.16
N CYS A 132 -10.41 -7.60 -24.10
CA CYS A 132 -10.42 -8.84 -23.31
C CYS A 132 -11.80 -9.44 -23.15
N VAL A 133 -11.84 -10.77 -23.10
CA VAL A 133 -12.97 -11.56 -22.59
C VAL A 133 -12.69 -11.99 -21.14
N PHE A 134 -13.74 -12.21 -20.37
CA PHE A 134 -13.64 -12.53 -18.95
C PHE A 134 -14.22 -13.93 -18.67
N PRO A 135 -13.45 -14.85 -18.05
CA PRO A 135 -13.96 -16.14 -17.62
C PRO A 135 -15.09 -15.98 -16.60
N ASP A 136 -16.17 -16.74 -16.77
CA ASP A 136 -17.26 -16.81 -15.82
C ASP A 136 -16.98 -17.86 -14.72
N TYR A 137 -16.24 -17.48 -13.69
CA TYR A 137 -15.88 -18.37 -12.57
C TYR A 137 -17.08 -18.88 -11.74
N THR A 138 -18.28 -18.36 -11.99
CA THR A 138 -19.52 -18.86 -11.39
C THR A 138 -19.90 -20.24 -11.92
N CYS A 139 -19.36 -20.68 -13.05
CA CYS A 139 -19.59 -22.00 -13.64
C CYS A 139 -18.50 -23.01 -13.26
N GLU A 140 -18.86 -24.22 -12.83
CA GLU A 140 -17.90 -25.31 -12.53
C GLU A 140 -17.01 -25.64 -13.73
N ARG A 141 -17.59 -25.62 -14.94
CA ARG A 141 -16.86 -25.81 -16.21
C ARG A 141 -15.72 -24.81 -16.35
N THR A 142 -15.99 -23.53 -16.10
CA THR A 142 -14.99 -22.46 -16.20
C THR A 142 -13.91 -22.62 -15.13
N ARG A 143 -14.31 -22.90 -13.88
CA ARG A 143 -13.36 -23.14 -12.79
C ARG A 143 -12.44 -24.33 -13.10
N THR A 144 -12.98 -25.40 -13.67
CA THR A 144 -12.22 -26.59 -14.09
C THR A 144 -11.27 -26.30 -15.25
N TRP A 145 -11.70 -25.52 -16.24
CA TRP A 145 -10.86 -25.06 -17.34
C TRP A 145 -9.70 -24.21 -16.83
N TRP A 146 -9.97 -23.20 -16.01
CA TRP A 146 -8.94 -22.34 -15.40
C TRP A 146 -7.96 -23.16 -14.54
N ALA A 147 -8.47 -24.04 -13.69
CA ALA A 147 -7.64 -24.91 -12.86
C ALA A 147 -6.72 -25.83 -13.70
N SER A 148 -7.14 -26.23 -14.90
CA SER A 148 -6.31 -27.04 -15.81
C SER A 148 -5.19 -26.21 -16.42
N LEU A 149 -5.46 -24.98 -16.84
CA LEU A 149 -4.43 -24.04 -17.31
C LEU A 149 -3.41 -23.73 -16.21
N VAL A 150 -3.88 -23.46 -15.00
CA VAL A 150 -3.01 -23.25 -13.84
C VAL A 150 -2.14 -24.47 -13.57
N LYS A 151 -2.73 -25.68 -13.57
CA LYS A 151 -1.99 -26.93 -13.35
C LYS A 151 -0.83 -27.08 -14.33
N ASP A 152 -1.07 -26.81 -15.61
CA ASP A 152 -0.04 -26.91 -16.64
C ASP A 152 0.99 -25.79 -16.51
N PHE A 153 0.57 -24.58 -16.15
CA PHE A 153 1.47 -23.45 -15.89
C PHE A 153 2.46 -23.70 -14.76
N ILE A 154 2.04 -24.42 -13.70
CA ILE A 154 2.93 -24.80 -12.58
C ILE A 154 4.17 -25.59 -13.04
N SER A 155 4.08 -26.33 -14.14
CA SER A 155 5.22 -27.09 -14.68
C SER A 155 6.43 -26.23 -15.06
N ASN A 156 6.23 -24.91 -15.23
CA ASN A 156 7.30 -23.94 -15.50
C ASN A 156 8.09 -23.50 -14.25
N GLY A 157 7.89 -24.14 -13.10
CA GLY A 157 8.57 -23.77 -11.84
C GLY A 157 7.83 -22.72 -11.01
N VAL A 158 6.54 -22.51 -11.24
CA VAL A 158 5.74 -21.56 -10.47
C VAL A 158 5.52 -22.11 -9.05
N ASP A 159 5.93 -21.39 -8.01
CA ASP A 159 5.72 -21.79 -6.61
C ASP A 159 4.41 -21.21 -6.03
N GLY A 160 3.94 -20.08 -6.57
CA GLY A 160 2.72 -19.39 -6.17
C GLY A 160 2.14 -18.55 -7.30
N ILE A 161 0.87 -18.18 -7.19
CA ILE A 161 0.18 -17.36 -8.19
C ILE A 161 -0.39 -16.10 -7.54
N TRP A 162 -0.29 -14.99 -8.27
CA TRP A 162 -0.91 -13.72 -7.94
C TRP A 162 -2.10 -13.49 -8.86
N ASN A 163 -3.31 -13.35 -8.32
CA ASN A 163 -4.49 -12.93 -9.05
C ASN A 163 -4.78 -11.46 -8.76
N ASP A 164 -4.47 -10.61 -9.74
CA ASP A 164 -4.75 -9.18 -9.69
C ASP A 164 -5.97 -8.84 -10.57
N MET A 165 -6.44 -7.59 -10.48
CA MET A 165 -7.48 -7.03 -11.35
C MET A 165 -8.83 -7.77 -11.27
N ASN A 166 -9.06 -8.54 -10.21
CA ASN A 166 -10.12 -9.53 -10.11
C ASN A 166 -11.37 -9.09 -9.33
N GLU A 167 -11.59 -7.77 -9.24
CA GLU A 167 -12.86 -7.19 -8.79
C GLU A 167 -14.08 -7.62 -9.63
N PRO A 168 -14.07 -7.66 -10.99
CA PRO A 168 -13.00 -7.44 -11.97
C PRO A 168 -12.83 -5.99 -12.44
N ALA A 169 -11.58 -5.56 -12.65
CA ALA A 169 -11.28 -4.24 -13.20
C ALA A 169 -11.53 -4.17 -14.73
N VAL A 170 -12.10 -3.05 -15.19
CA VAL A 170 -12.34 -2.74 -16.61
C VAL A 170 -12.06 -1.25 -16.84
N PHE A 171 -11.10 -0.89 -17.70
CA PHE A 171 -10.60 0.50 -17.75
C PHE A 171 -11.60 1.49 -18.35
N LYS A 172 -12.32 1.07 -19.38
CA LYS A 172 -13.23 1.91 -20.17
C LYS A 172 -14.71 1.84 -19.75
N SER A 173 -15.00 1.31 -18.57
CA SER A 173 -16.33 1.37 -17.95
C SER A 173 -16.42 2.52 -16.95
N THR A 174 -17.59 3.15 -16.83
CA THR A 174 -17.85 4.25 -15.89
C THR A 174 -17.48 3.90 -14.44
N THR A 175 -17.84 2.71 -13.98
CA THR A 175 -17.58 2.23 -12.61
C THR A 175 -16.23 1.55 -12.45
N LYS A 176 -15.38 1.57 -13.49
CA LYS A 176 -14.10 0.83 -13.56
C LYS A 176 -14.20 -0.68 -13.31
N THR A 177 -15.41 -1.24 -13.45
CA THR A 177 -15.70 -2.67 -13.36
C THR A 177 -16.72 -3.10 -14.40
N MET A 178 -16.97 -4.41 -14.47
CA MET A 178 -17.90 -5.01 -15.43
C MET A 178 -19.32 -4.43 -15.27
N PRO A 179 -20.02 -4.11 -16.38
CA PRO A 179 -21.39 -3.62 -16.33
C PRO A 179 -22.34 -4.57 -15.61
N GLU A 180 -23.23 -4.01 -14.79
CA GLU A 180 -24.17 -4.80 -13.97
C GLU A 180 -25.07 -5.71 -14.80
N SER A 181 -25.43 -5.30 -16.02
CA SER A 181 -26.33 -6.06 -16.91
C SER A 181 -25.69 -7.32 -17.52
N ASN A 182 -24.37 -7.47 -17.43
CA ASN A 182 -23.69 -8.67 -17.91
C ASN A 182 -24.22 -9.94 -17.26
N ILE A 183 -24.29 -11.03 -18.02
CA ILE A 183 -24.92 -12.28 -17.61
C ILE A 183 -23.87 -13.31 -17.25
N HIS A 184 -23.93 -13.77 -16.01
CA HIS A 184 -23.24 -14.95 -15.51
C HIS A 184 -24.17 -16.16 -15.56
N ARG A 185 -23.61 -17.33 -15.87
CA ARG A 185 -24.32 -18.60 -16.03
C ARG A 185 -24.07 -19.54 -14.86
N GLY A 186 -24.05 -18.96 -13.65
CA GLY A 186 -23.63 -19.64 -12.44
C GLY A 186 -24.33 -20.97 -12.18
N ASP A 187 -23.62 -21.84 -11.47
CA ASP A 187 -24.15 -23.13 -11.06
C ASP A 187 -25.41 -22.95 -10.18
N ALA A 188 -26.33 -23.92 -10.21
CA ALA A 188 -27.63 -23.79 -9.55
C ALA A 188 -27.52 -23.63 -8.02
N ASP A 189 -26.48 -24.20 -7.41
CA ASP A 189 -26.21 -24.14 -5.97
C ASP A 189 -25.64 -22.79 -5.50
N ILE A 190 -25.13 -21.96 -6.41
CA ILE A 190 -24.61 -20.62 -6.09
C ILE A 190 -25.49 -19.48 -6.59
N GLY A 191 -26.64 -19.77 -7.20
CA GLY A 191 -27.63 -18.75 -7.61
C GLY A 191 -28.18 -18.89 -9.03
N GLY A 192 -27.63 -19.79 -9.86
CA GLY A 192 -28.06 -19.98 -11.24
C GLY A 192 -27.65 -18.84 -12.18
N VAL A 193 -28.34 -18.72 -13.32
CA VAL A 193 -28.12 -17.61 -14.26
C VAL A 193 -28.58 -16.29 -13.63
N GLN A 194 -27.67 -15.32 -13.50
CA GLN A 194 -27.95 -14.01 -12.92
C GLN A 194 -27.15 -12.92 -13.62
N HIS A 195 -27.51 -11.67 -13.35
CA HIS A 195 -26.73 -10.50 -13.73
C HIS A 195 -25.44 -10.37 -12.91
N HIS A 196 -24.47 -9.60 -13.39
CA HIS A 196 -23.18 -9.36 -12.75
C HIS A 196 -23.35 -8.75 -11.36
N SER A 197 -24.36 -7.89 -11.16
CA SER A 197 -24.68 -7.31 -9.86
C SER A 197 -24.93 -8.35 -8.75
N TYR A 198 -25.39 -9.56 -9.09
CA TYR A 198 -25.56 -10.65 -8.13
C TYR A 198 -24.22 -11.29 -7.73
N TYR A 199 -23.26 -11.37 -8.66
CA TYR A 199 -22.01 -12.14 -8.50
C TYR A 199 -20.75 -11.29 -8.32
N HIS A 200 -20.82 -9.97 -8.50
CA HIS A 200 -19.68 -9.05 -8.51
C HIS A 200 -18.66 -9.35 -7.40
N ASN A 201 -19.11 -9.28 -6.14
CA ASN A 201 -18.21 -9.46 -4.99
C ASN A 201 -17.66 -10.88 -4.80
N VAL A 202 -18.28 -11.92 -5.39
CA VAL A 202 -17.77 -13.30 -5.30
C VAL A 202 -16.87 -13.67 -6.49
N TYR A 203 -16.79 -12.83 -7.52
CA TYR A 203 -16.01 -13.09 -8.73
C TYR A 203 -14.53 -13.36 -8.41
N GLY A 204 -13.87 -12.45 -7.69
CA GLY A 204 -12.47 -12.58 -7.28
C GLY A 204 -12.21 -13.81 -6.39
N MET A 205 -13.11 -14.10 -5.45
CA MET A 205 -13.02 -15.30 -4.61
C MET A 205 -13.09 -16.59 -5.45
N LEU A 206 -13.96 -16.64 -6.46
CA LEU A 206 -14.10 -17.81 -7.33
C LEU A 206 -12.92 -17.99 -8.28
N MET A 207 -12.30 -16.89 -8.74
CA MET A 207 -11.01 -16.94 -9.42
C MET A 207 -9.92 -17.51 -8.51
N ALA A 208 -9.75 -16.94 -7.32
CA ALA A 208 -8.74 -17.39 -6.35
C ALA A 208 -8.93 -18.87 -5.96
N ARG A 209 -10.19 -19.31 -5.78
CA ARG A 209 -10.52 -20.73 -5.58
C ARG A 209 -10.09 -21.59 -6.76
N SER A 210 -10.39 -21.18 -7.98
CA SER A 210 -10.04 -21.93 -9.19
C SER A 210 -8.52 -22.05 -9.36
N THR A 211 -7.79 -20.97 -9.06
CA THR A 211 -6.33 -20.97 -9.02
C THR A 211 -5.79 -21.93 -7.96
N TYR A 212 -6.31 -21.85 -6.73
CA TYR A 212 -5.93 -22.74 -5.64
C TYR A 212 -6.13 -24.23 -6.00
N GLU A 213 -7.30 -24.56 -6.55
CA GLU A 213 -7.62 -25.93 -6.98
C GLU A 213 -6.71 -26.40 -8.13
N GLY A 214 -6.34 -25.51 -9.06
CA GLY A 214 -5.37 -25.81 -10.12
C GLY A 214 -3.98 -26.11 -9.59
N MET A 215 -3.49 -25.30 -8.64
CA MET A 215 -2.21 -25.53 -7.97
C MET A 215 -2.20 -26.85 -7.18
N ALA A 216 -3.26 -27.13 -6.43
CA ALA A 216 -3.40 -28.39 -5.68
C ALA A 216 -3.42 -29.62 -6.61
N LYS A 217 -4.01 -29.50 -7.81
CA LYS A 217 -3.97 -30.54 -8.86
C LYS A 217 -2.58 -30.71 -9.47
N ALA A 218 -1.75 -29.68 -9.48
CA ALA A 218 -0.40 -29.73 -10.03
C ALA A 218 0.56 -30.48 -9.11
N ASN A 219 0.42 -30.29 -7.80
CA ASN A 219 1.24 -30.96 -6.81
C ASN A 219 0.44 -31.20 -5.51
N THR A 220 0.05 -32.45 -5.27
CA THR A 220 -0.72 -32.85 -4.08
C THR A 220 0.09 -32.83 -2.78
N ASP A 221 1.41 -32.75 -2.88
CA ASP A 221 2.33 -32.79 -1.74
C ASP A 221 2.73 -31.40 -1.25
N LYS A 222 2.31 -30.33 -1.94
CA LYS A 222 2.60 -28.93 -1.58
C LYS A 222 1.33 -28.15 -1.28
N ARG A 223 1.43 -27.17 -0.38
CA ARG A 223 0.33 -26.25 -0.08
C ARG A 223 0.29 -25.15 -1.15
N PRO A 224 -0.84 -24.91 -1.83
CA PRO A 224 -0.94 -23.79 -2.75
C PRO A 224 -0.76 -22.46 -2.01
N PHE A 225 -0.07 -21.52 -2.69
CA PHE A 225 -0.05 -20.13 -2.30
C PHE A 225 -0.66 -19.29 -3.42
N VAL A 226 -1.78 -18.64 -3.10
CA VAL A 226 -2.45 -17.68 -3.99
C VAL A 226 -2.53 -16.35 -3.25
N LEU A 227 -2.17 -15.26 -3.93
CA LEU A 227 -2.51 -13.90 -3.50
C LEU A 227 -3.66 -13.39 -4.38
N THR A 228 -4.68 -12.79 -3.79
CA THR A 228 -5.82 -12.21 -4.51
C THR A 228 -6.05 -10.77 -4.08
N ARG A 229 -6.46 -9.88 -5.00
CA ARG A 229 -6.84 -8.51 -4.63
C ARG A 229 -8.25 -8.48 -4.08
N ALA A 230 -9.20 -8.92 -4.91
CA ALA A 230 -10.60 -9.00 -4.55
C ALA A 230 -10.93 -10.33 -3.90
N GLY A 231 -11.87 -10.30 -2.96
CA GLY A 231 -12.37 -11.48 -2.28
C GLY A 231 -13.70 -11.23 -1.59
N PHE A 232 -14.35 -12.30 -1.17
CA PHE A 232 -15.55 -12.28 -0.34
C PHE A 232 -15.31 -13.02 0.98
N ILE A 233 -16.30 -12.99 1.87
CA ILE A 233 -16.22 -13.76 3.12
C ILE A 233 -16.01 -15.26 2.82
N GLY A 234 -14.92 -15.84 3.34
CA GLY A 234 -14.51 -17.20 3.02
C GLY A 234 -13.28 -17.33 2.11
N SER A 235 -12.77 -16.22 1.56
CA SER A 235 -11.59 -16.23 0.68
C SER A 235 -10.31 -16.74 1.36
N GLN A 236 -10.20 -16.63 2.69
CA GLN A 236 -9.06 -17.10 3.48
C GLN A 236 -8.75 -18.59 3.31
N ARG A 237 -9.74 -19.37 2.86
CA ARG A 237 -9.55 -20.81 2.59
C ARG A 237 -8.63 -21.04 1.39
N TYR A 238 -8.57 -20.08 0.47
CA TYR A 238 -7.93 -20.23 -0.84
C TYR A 238 -6.77 -19.28 -1.06
N ALA A 239 -6.76 -18.08 -0.45
CA ALA A 239 -5.75 -17.08 -0.76
C ALA A 239 -5.40 -16.15 0.40
N ALA A 240 -4.15 -15.68 0.37
CA ALA A 240 -3.74 -14.43 1.00
C ALA A 240 -4.38 -13.23 0.29
N THR A 241 -4.44 -12.07 0.95
CA THR A 241 -4.87 -10.81 0.31
C THR A 241 -3.87 -9.70 0.61
N TRP A 242 -3.90 -8.62 -0.17
CA TRP A 242 -3.25 -7.36 0.21
C TRP A 242 -4.23 -6.19 0.14
N THR A 243 -3.83 -5.01 0.60
CA THR A 243 -4.69 -3.83 0.69
C THR A 243 -4.82 -3.03 -0.61
N GLY A 244 -4.33 -3.57 -1.74
CA GLY A 244 -4.33 -2.88 -3.03
C GLY A 244 -3.24 -1.81 -3.15
N ASP A 245 -3.38 -1.01 -4.21
CA ASP A 245 -2.44 0.01 -4.68
C ASP A 245 -2.43 1.23 -3.74
N ASN A 246 -1.66 1.13 -2.66
CA ASN A 246 -1.47 2.19 -1.69
C ASN A 246 -0.42 3.23 -2.16
N LEU A 247 -0.37 4.38 -1.49
CA LEU A 247 0.60 5.44 -1.81
C LEU A 247 1.85 5.37 -0.93
N SER A 248 2.98 5.80 -1.47
CA SER A 248 4.25 6.00 -0.76
C SER A 248 4.20 7.23 0.14
N ASN A 249 3.40 7.20 1.20
CA ASN A 249 3.33 8.26 2.19
C ASN A 249 2.99 7.81 3.63
N TRP A 250 3.14 8.75 4.58
CA TRP A 250 2.91 8.55 6.01
C TRP A 250 1.45 8.23 6.35
N GLU A 251 0.49 8.80 5.63
CA GLU A 251 -0.94 8.54 5.84
C GLU A 251 -1.30 7.10 5.47
N HIS A 252 -0.77 6.58 4.36
CA HIS A 252 -1.01 5.20 3.94
C HIS A 252 -0.22 4.21 4.80
N LEU A 253 0.96 4.59 5.30
CA LEU A 253 1.64 3.85 6.36
C LEU A 253 0.73 3.73 7.59
N HIS A 254 0.15 4.83 8.05
CA HIS A 254 -0.76 4.85 9.18
C HIS A 254 -2.03 4.00 8.94
N MET A 255 -2.71 4.21 7.81
CA MET A 255 -3.93 3.48 7.44
C MET A 255 -3.71 1.96 7.30
N SER A 256 -2.49 1.53 6.99
CA SER A 256 -2.21 0.10 6.81
C SER A 256 -2.48 -0.75 8.06
N LEU A 257 -2.26 -0.20 9.27
CA LEU A 257 -2.52 -0.90 10.54
C LEU A 257 -4.01 -1.21 10.72
N PRO A 258 -4.93 -0.22 10.75
CA PRO A 258 -6.35 -0.52 10.88
C PRO A 258 -6.86 -1.39 9.73
N MET A 259 -6.38 -1.23 8.49
CA MET A 259 -6.78 -2.10 7.37
C MET A 259 -6.42 -3.58 7.61
N VAL A 260 -5.18 -3.88 7.98
CA VAL A 260 -4.73 -5.25 8.26
C VAL A 260 -5.49 -5.85 9.44
N LEU A 261 -5.71 -5.06 10.50
CA LEU A 261 -6.47 -5.51 11.67
C LEU A 261 -7.93 -5.83 11.34
N GLN A 262 -8.58 -5.00 10.54
CA GLN A 262 -9.98 -5.20 10.13
C GLN A 262 -10.14 -6.39 9.20
N LEU A 263 -9.18 -6.64 8.30
CA LEU A 263 -9.14 -7.87 7.50
C LEU A 263 -9.01 -9.12 8.40
N GLY A 264 -8.12 -9.09 9.39
CA GLY A 264 -8.00 -10.15 10.38
C GLY A 264 -9.28 -10.42 11.18
N LEU A 265 -9.97 -9.36 11.61
CA LEU A 265 -11.27 -9.45 12.30
C LEU A 265 -12.40 -9.99 11.39
N SER A 266 -12.28 -9.76 10.08
CA SER A 266 -13.22 -10.23 9.06
C SER A 266 -12.96 -11.68 8.63
N GLY A 267 -11.95 -12.34 9.21
CA GLY A 267 -11.61 -13.73 8.92
C GLY A 267 -10.52 -13.92 7.87
N GLN A 268 -9.82 -12.85 7.47
CA GLN A 268 -8.72 -12.86 6.51
C GLN A 268 -7.38 -12.56 7.21
N PRO A 269 -6.77 -13.54 7.92
CA PRO A 269 -5.62 -13.31 8.78
C PRO A 269 -4.27 -13.23 8.05
N LEU A 270 -4.18 -13.69 6.79
CA LEU A 270 -2.98 -13.58 5.94
C LEU A 270 -3.15 -12.37 5.01
N SER A 271 -2.92 -11.19 5.58
CA SER A 271 -3.05 -9.91 4.88
C SER A 271 -1.93 -8.94 5.24
N GLY A 272 -1.66 -7.99 4.35
CA GLY A 272 -0.64 -6.96 4.48
C GLY A 272 -0.76 -5.92 3.36
N PRO A 273 -0.14 -4.75 3.51
CA PRO A 273 -0.04 -3.74 2.46
C PRO A 273 1.18 -3.97 1.56
N ASP A 274 1.30 -3.17 0.51
CA ASP A 274 2.57 -3.00 -0.20
C ASP A 274 3.51 -2.12 0.61
N ILE A 275 4.58 -2.73 1.13
CA ILE A 275 5.55 -2.10 2.01
C ILE A 275 6.40 -1.12 1.20
N GLY A 276 6.43 0.13 1.65
CA GLY A 276 7.05 1.26 0.95
C GLY A 276 6.03 2.14 0.25
N GLY A 277 4.83 1.61 -0.05
CA GLY A 277 3.84 2.24 -0.91
C GLY A 277 4.01 1.81 -2.37
N PHE A 278 2.88 1.53 -3.04
CA PHE A 278 2.86 1.14 -4.44
C PHE A 278 3.11 2.35 -5.35
N ALA A 279 2.29 3.40 -5.24
CA ALA A 279 2.38 4.57 -6.11
C ALA A 279 3.17 5.73 -5.49
N GLY A 280 4.00 6.38 -6.31
CA GLY A 280 4.94 7.43 -5.92
C GLY A 280 6.22 6.90 -5.26
N ASN A 281 7.14 7.80 -4.95
CA ASN A 281 8.43 7.45 -4.35
C ASN A 281 8.40 7.62 -2.82
N ALA A 282 8.89 6.62 -2.09
CA ALA A 282 9.12 6.79 -0.66
C ALA A 282 10.34 7.69 -0.42
N THR A 283 10.36 8.44 0.67
CA THR A 283 11.63 8.99 1.20
C THR A 283 12.39 7.89 1.93
N PRO A 284 13.73 8.00 2.11
CA PRO A 284 14.49 7.01 2.87
C PRO A 284 13.90 6.74 4.26
N LYS A 285 13.51 7.79 4.98
CA LYS A 285 12.94 7.71 6.33
C LYS A 285 11.59 6.99 6.33
N LEU A 286 10.72 7.36 5.38
CA LEU A 286 9.43 6.71 5.21
C LEU A 286 9.59 5.22 4.85
N PHE A 287 10.49 4.88 3.93
CA PHE A 287 10.74 3.49 3.53
C PHE A 287 11.27 2.66 4.70
N GLY A 288 12.21 3.20 5.48
CA GLY A 288 12.71 2.56 6.70
C GLY A 288 11.59 2.30 7.72
N ARG A 289 10.68 3.27 7.91
CA ARG A 289 9.52 3.10 8.80
C ARG A 289 8.51 2.08 8.29
N TRP A 290 8.24 2.09 6.98
CA TRP A 290 7.45 1.08 6.28
C TRP A 290 8.00 -0.31 6.52
N MET A 291 9.30 -0.52 6.34
CA MET A 291 9.93 -1.82 6.51
C MET A 291 9.91 -2.28 7.97
N GLY A 292 10.20 -1.38 8.92
CA GLY A 292 10.17 -1.68 10.35
C GLY A 292 8.85 -2.27 10.82
N MET A 293 7.74 -1.66 10.39
CA MET A 293 6.39 -2.07 10.75
C MET A 293 5.89 -3.23 9.85
N GLY A 294 6.03 -3.10 8.53
CA GLY A 294 5.55 -4.06 7.54
C GLY A 294 6.23 -5.43 7.62
N ALA A 295 7.46 -5.51 8.13
CA ALA A 295 8.13 -6.79 8.42
C ALA A 295 7.39 -7.63 9.48
N LEU A 296 6.59 -7.00 10.36
CA LEU A 296 5.84 -7.67 11.43
C LEU A 296 4.38 -7.96 11.07
N PHE A 297 3.90 -7.57 9.89
CA PHE A 297 2.56 -7.95 9.42
C PHE A 297 2.48 -9.42 8.99
N PRO A 298 1.26 -10.02 9.01
CA PRO A 298 1.07 -11.41 8.62
C PRO A 298 1.58 -11.71 7.20
N PHE A 299 1.21 -10.87 6.23
CA PHE A 299 1.80 -10.86 4.88
C PHE A 299 2.78 -9.68 4.77
N SER A 300 4.00 -9.94 4.28
CA SER A 300 5.07 -8.95 4.22
C SER A 300 5.72 -8.95 2.84
N ARG A 301 5.30 -7.99 2.01
CA ARG A 301 5.75 -7.81 0.63
C ARG A 301 6.10 -6.35 0.38
N GLY A 302 7.31 -6.09 -0.08
CA GLY A 302 7.63 -4.81 -0.73
C GLY A 302 7.17 -4.85 -2.18
N HIS A 303 6.49 -3.81 -2.64
CA HIS A 303 6.02 -3.67 -4.01
C HIS A 303 5.88 -2.20 -4.38
N SER A 304 6.27 -1.85 -5.60
CA SER A 304 6.17 -0.49 -6.14
C SER A 304 5.81 -0.51 -7.63
N GLU A 305 5.23 0.59 -8.10
CA GLU A 305 4.77 0.78 -9.47
C GLU A 305 5.92 0.97 -10.48
N THR A 306 5.56 0.91 -11.76
CA THR A 306 6.46 1.28 -12.84
C THR A 306 6.74 2.78 -12.83
N GLY A 307 7.98 3.19 -13.12
CA GLY A 307 8.39 4.60 -13.09
C GLY A 307 8.80 5.14 -11.71
N SER A 308 8.49 4.46 -10.61
CA SER A 308 9.09 4.76 -9.30
C SER A 308 10.60 4.49 -9.27
N ILE A 309 11.33 5.07 -8.34
CA ILE A 309 12.68 4.61 -8.01
C ILE A 309 12.63 3.16 -7.51
N ASP A 310 13.77 2.49 -7.56
CA ASP A 310 13.93 1.14 -7.02
C ASP A 310 13.57 1.12 -5.52
N HIS A 311 12.67 0.23 -5.10
CA HIS A 311 12.19 0.09 -3.72
C HIS A 311 12.76 -1.17 -3.02
N GLU A 312 13.93 -1.64 -3.47
CA GLU A 312 14.72 -2.62 -2.75
C GLU A 312 15.39 -1.98 -1.52
N PRO A 313 15.70 -2.77 -0.46
CA PRO A 313 16.29 -2.24 0.78
C PRO A 313 17.54 -1.38 0.62
N TRP A 314 18.33 -1.58 -0.44
CA TRP A 314 19.59 -0.87 -0.70
C TRP A 314 19.44 0.39 -1.54
N SER A 315 18.22 0.74 -1.94
CA SER A 315 17.97 1.87 -2.85
C SER A 315 17.92 3.24 -2.13
N PHE A 316 17.86 3.22 -0.79
CA PHE A 316 17.63 4.41 0.05
C PHE A 316 18.83 4.80 0.94
N GLY A 317 20.04 4.37 0.58
CA GLY A 317 21.25 4.63 1.35
C GLY A 317 21.52 3.61 2.46
N GLU A 318 22.75 3.62 2.99
CA GLU A 318 23.25 2.60 3.93
C GLU A 318 22.49 2.60 5.26
N GLU A 319 22.07 3.77 5.76
CA GLU A 319 21.29 3.91 6.98
C GLU A 319 19.91 3.25 6.84
N CYS A 320 19.20 3.47 5.73
CA CYS A 320 17.91 2.84 5.49
C CYS A 320 18.06 1.32 5.23
N GLU A 321 19.11 0.92 4.51
CA GLU A 321 19.44 -0.50 4.29
C GLU A 321 19.66 -1.24 5.61
N GLU A 322 20.34 -0.63 6.58
CA GLU A 322 20.52 -1.17 7.93
C GLU A 322 19.17 -1.40 8.62
N VAL A 323 18.31 -0.39 8.63
CA VAL A 323 16.97 -0.51 9.24
C VAL A 323 16.16 -1.62 8.60
N CYS A 324 16.17 -1.70 7.27
CA CYS A 324 15.48 -2.75 6.54
C CYS A 324 16.01 -4.14 6.91
N ARG A 325 17.34 -4.29 7.01
CA ARG A 325 17.96 -5.55 7.42
C ARG A 325 17.61 -5.93 8.86
N LEU A 326 17.64 -4.98 9.79
CA LEU A 326 17.23 -5.23 11.18
C LEU A 326 15.75 -5.62 11.26
N ALA A 327 14.85 -4.89 10.58
CA ALA A 327 13.42 -5.20 10.50
C ALA A 327 13.16 -6.62 10.00
N LEU A 328 13.82 -7.00 8.91
CA LEU A 328 13.68 -8.33 8.34
C LEU A 328 14.30 -9.40 9.24
N LEU A 329 15.46 -9.15 9.88
CA LEU A 329 16.00 -10.08 10.86
C LEU A 329 15.04 -10.30 12.06
N ARG A 330 14.28 -9.29 12.50
CA ARG A 330 13.21 -9.46 13.50
C ARG A 330 12.14 -10.43 13.02
N ARG A 331 11.64 -10.24 11.79
CA ARG A 331 10.64 -11.14 11.18
C ARG A 331 11.13 -12.59 11.23
N TYR A 332 12.37 -12.84 10.78
CA TYR A 332 12.89 -14.19 10.68
C TYR A 332 13.20 -14.83 12.05
N ARG A 333 13.60 -14.05 13.06
CA ARG A 333 13.67 -14.53 14.45
C ARG A 333 12.29 -14.91 14.99
N LEU A 334 11.25 -14.14 14.63
CA LEU A 334 9.87 -14.35 15.06
C LEU A 334 9.10 -15.39 14.24
N LEU A 335 9.67 -15.93 13.15
CA LEU A 335 8.98 -16.91 12.31
C LEU A 335 8.43 -18.13 13.06
N PRO A 336 9.13 -18.74 14.05
CA PRO A 336 8.54 -19.83 14.83
C PRO A 336 7.25 -19.43 15.55
N HIS A 337 7.21 -18.21 16.08
CA HIS A 337 6.03 -17.64 16.72
C HIS A 337 4.93 -17.32 15.70
N ILE A 338 5.25 -16.59 14.62
CA ILE A 338 4.29 -16.25 13.55
C ILE A 338 3.68 -17.51 12.94
N TYR A 339 4.48 -18.54 12.68
CA TYR A 339 4.02 -19.83 12.17
C TYR A 339 3.09 -20.54 13.17
N THR A 340 3.39 -20.47 14.47
CA THR A 340 2.51 -20.97 15.53
C THR A 340 1.18 -20.21 15.58
N LEU A 341 1.19 -18.88 15.37
CA LEU A 341 -0.05 -18.10 15.27
C LEU A 341 -0.89 -18.50 14.06
N PHE A 342 -0.26 -18.80 12.92
CA PHE A 342 -0.97 -19.33 11.76
C PHE A 342 -1.56 -20.72 12.01
N TYR A 343 -0.87 -21.58 12.75
CA TYR A 343 -1.47 -22.85 13.20
C TYR A 343 -2.70 -22.63 14.08
N LEU A 344 -2.65 -21.69 15.02
CA LEU A 344 -3.81 -21.33 15.85
C LEU A 344 -4.94 -20.72 15.00
N SER A 345 -4.61 -19.89 14.01
CA SER A 345 -5.57 -19.32 13.08
C SER A 345 -6.23 -20.40 12.22
N HIS A 346 -5.46 -21.36 11.72
CA HIS A 346 -5.95 -22.51 10.98
C HIS A 346 -6.88 -23.39 11.83
N MET A 347 -6.56 -23.62 13.10
CA MET A 347 -7.33 -24.51 13.98
C MET A 347 -8.55 -23.83 14.62
N LYS A 348 -8.47 -22.54 14.92
CA LYS A 348 -9.48 -21.83 15.76
C LYS A 348 -10.07 -20.58 15.12
N GLY A 349 -9.48 -20.10 14.02
CA GLY A 349 -9.91 -18.88 13.34
C GLY A 349 -9.56 -17.60 14.10
N THR A 350 -8.54 -17.66 14.96
CA THR A 350 -8.01 -16.46 15.63
C THR A 350 -7.23 -15.59 14.64
N PRO A 351 -7.34 -14.25 14.70
CA PRO A 351 -6.49 -13.39 13.90
C PRO A 351 -5.02 -13.56 14.30
N VAL A 352 -4.10 -13.36 13.34
CA VAL A 352 -2.65 -13.43 13.59
C VAL A 352 -2.16 -12.10 14.14
N ALA A 353 -2.40 -11.00 13.41
CA ALA A 353 -2.32 -9.65 13.93
C ALA A 353 -3.69 -9.25 14.50
N ALA A 354 -3.76 -8.90 15.78
CA ALA A 354 -5.00 -8.58 16.48
C ALA A 354 -4.97 -7.16 17.07
N PRO A 355 -6.12 -6.47 17.15
CA PRO A 355 -6.19 -5.18 17.82
C PRO A 355 -5.82 -5.28 19.31
N VAL A 356 -5.26 -4.20 19.86
CA VAL A 356 -4.77 -4.17 21.25
C VAL A 356 -5.86 -4.50 22.28
N PHE A 357 -7.12 -4.15 22.03
CA PHE A 357 -8.23 -4.46 22.94
C PHE A 357 -8.46 -5.97 23.14
N PHE A 358 -7.87 -6.87 22.33
CA PHE A 358 -7.93 -8.31 22.58
C PHE A 358 -7.18 -8.70 23.86
N ALA A 359 -6.19 -7.90 24.29
CA ALA A 359 -5.48 -8.14 25.54
C ALA A 359 -6.30 -7.76 26.78
N ASP A 360 -7.13 -6.72 26.68
CA ASP A 360 -8.03 -6.25 27.75
C ASP A 360 -9.34 -5.70 27.15
N PRO A 361 -10.34 -6.56 26.89
CA PRO A 361 -11.60 -6.14 26.25
C PRO A 361 -12.45 -5.18 27.10
N GLN A 362 -12.12 -5.02 28.38
CA GLN A 362 -12.87 -4.18 29.32
C GLN A 362 -12.46 -2.71 29.26
N ASP A 363 -11.28 -2.38 28.72
CA ASP A 363 -10.88 -0.99 28.49
C ASP A 363 -11.35 -0.53 27.09
N PRO A 364 -12.39 0.32 26.98
CA PRO A 364 -12.91 0.76 25.69
C PRO A 364 -11.95 1.66 24.91
N GLU A 365 -11.00 2.32 25.57
CA GLU A 365 -10.05 3.20 24.91
C GLU A 365 -9.04 2.44 24.06
N LEU A 366 -8.79 1.15 24.36
CA LEU A 366 -7.92 0.31 23.54
C LEU A 366 -8.48 0.06 22.13
N ARG A 367 -9.77 0.35 21.88
CA ARG A 367 -10.39 0.28 20.55
C ARG A 367 -9.98 1.44 19.63
N LYS A 368 -9.46 2.53 20.19
CA LYS A 368 -9.03 3.73 19.45
C LYS A 368 -7.56 3.67 19.02
N ILE A 369 -6.85 2.59 19.36
CA ILE A 369 -5.41 2.47 19.09
C ILE A 369 -5.23 2.00 17.64
N GLU A 370 -4.57 2.85 16.84
CA GLU A 370 -4.29 2.62 15.42
C GLU A 370 -2.79 2.52 15.12
N THR A 371 -1.93 2.65 16.14
CA THR A 371 -0.46 2.63 16.01
C THR A 371 0.19 1.37 16.60
N SER A 372 -0.61 0.43 17.11
CA SER A 372 -0.11 -0.79 17.77
C SER A 372 -1.01 -1.98 17.50
N PHE A 373 -0.42 -3.18 17.52
CA PHE A 373 -1.15 -4.44 17.37
C PHE A 373 -0.49 -5.59 18.13
N LEU A 374 -1.24 -6.67 18.33
CA LEU A 374 -0.78 -7.89 18.99
C LEU A 374 -0.43 -8.96 17.95
N LEU A 375 0.73 -9.59 18.14
CA LEU A 375 1.07 -10.89 17.57
C LEU A 375 1.01 -11.93 18.70
N GLY A 376 -0.19 -12.43 18.99
CA GLY A 376 -0.42 -13.26 20.17
C GLY A 376 -0.11 -12.50 21.48
N PRO A 377 0.85 -12.95 22.31
CA PRO A 377 1.24 -12.25 23.54
C PRO A 377 2.25 -11.10 23.33
N LEU A 378 2.75 -10.90 22.10
CA LEU A 378 3.68 -9.84 21.76
C LEU A 378 2.90 -8.60 21.33
N LEU A 379 3.08 -7.49 22.02
CA LEU A 379 2.57 -6.17 21.61
C LEU A 379 3.64 -5.46 20.78
N VAL A 380 3.26 -5.06 19.57
CA VAL A 380 4.07 -4.31 18.62
C VAL A 380 3.56 -2.87 18.61
N CYS A 381 4.42 -1.94 18.99
CA CYS A 381 4.12 -0.51 19.05
C CYS A 381 4.95 0.25 18.02
N ALA A 382 4.31 0.80 17.01
CA ALA A 382 4.96 1.53 15.91
C ALA A 382 4.75 3.05 16.05
N SER A 383 5.53 3.81 15.30
CA SER A 383 5.24 5.21 15.02
C SER A 383 5.02 5.38 13.52
N THR A 384 3.95 6.10 13.17
CA THR A 384 3.50 6.32 11.80
C THR A 384 3.58 7.80 11.41
N VAL A 385 4.36 8.58 12.15
CA VAL A 385 4.60 10.01 11.91
C VAL A 385 6.08 10.25 11.60
N PRO A 386 6.42 11.29 10.81
CA PRO A 386 7.80 11.55 10.43
C PRO A 386 8.69 11.95 11.60
N ASP A 387 8.16 12.73 12.54
CA ASP A 387 9.01 13.47 13.49
C ASP A 387 9.37 12.70 14.76
N GLU A 388 8.70 11.58 15.03
CA GLU A 388 8.90 10.81 16.26
C GLU A 388 9.25 9.35 15.96
N GLY A 389 10.30 8.85 16.60
CA GLY A 389 10.62 7.43 16.65
C GLY A 389 9.61 6.67 17.51
N ALA A 390 9.46 5.36 17.27
CA ALA A 390 8.53 4.54 18.05
C ALA A 390 8.86 4.53 19.56
N HIS A 391 10.11 4.75 19.94
CA HIS A 391 10.55 4.83 21.34
C HIS A 391 10.22 6.17 22.02
N GLU A 392 9.86 7.20 21.25
CA GLU A 392 9.51 8.54 21.75
C GLU A 392 7.99 8.68 21.95
N CYS A 393 7.20 7.96 21.16
CA CYS A 393 5.75 7.99 21.23
C CYS A 393 5.21 7.42 22.56
N SER A 394 4.15 8.03 23.08
CA SER A 394 3.43 7.51 24.24
C SER A 394 2.51 6.35 23.86
N HIS A 395 2.85 5.13 24.31
CA HIS A 395 2.04 3.93 24.03
C HIS A 395 1.08 3.63 25.18
N LYS A 396 -0.22 3.54 24.87
CA LYS A 396 -1.20 3.06 25.83
C LYS A 396 -1.12 1.53 25.95
N LEU A 397 -0.57 1.05 27.06
CA LEU A 397 -0.47 -0.38 27.35
C LEU A 397 -1.77 -0.93 27.97
N PRO A 398 -2.19 -2.16 27.63
CA PRO A 398 -3.28 -2.84 28.31
C PRO A 398 -2.96 -3.07 29.80
N LYS A 399 -3.99 -3.28 30.62
CA LYS A 399 -3.79 -3.63 32.04
C LYS A 399 -2.96 -4.91 32.18
N GLY A 400 -2.00 -4.89 33.11
CA GLY A 400 -1.15 -6.02 33.47
C GLY A 400 0.33 -5.72 33.27
N ILE A 401 1.15 -6.77 33.31
CA ILE A 401 2.59 -6.69 33.09
C ILE A 401 2.88 -6.72 31.59
N TRP A 402 3.65 -5.74 31.12
CA TRP A 402 4.15 -5.65 29.74
C TRP A 402 5.61 -5.22 29.80
N LEU A 403 6.54 -6.14 29.54
CA LEU A 403 7.96 -5.87 29.66
C LEU A 403 8.56 -5.59 28.27
N PRO A 404 9.22 -4.44 28.06
CA PRO A 404 9.87 -4.13 26.79
C PRO A 404 11.10 -5.03 26.58
N PHE A 405 11.40 -5.34 25.33
CA PHE A 405 12.64 -6.02 24.94
C PHE A 405 13.04 -5.71 23.49
N ASP A 406 14.29 -5.99 23.14
CA ASP A 406 14.79 -5.96 21.77
C ASP A 406 15.69 -7.18 21.50
N PHE A 407 16.17 -7.31 20.27
CA PHE A 407 17.08 -8.40 19.87
C PHE A 407 18.55 -7.96 19.79
N GLY A 408 18.91 -6.88 20.47
CA GLY A 408 20.15 -6.13 20.26
C GLY A 408 20.06 -5.15 19.09
N ASP A 409 18.85 -4.80 18.67
CA ASP A 409 18.55 -4.10 17.41
C ASP A 409 17.65 -2.88 17.61
N SER A 410 17.67 -2.26 18.80
CA SER A 410 16.96 -1.01 19.05
C SER A 410 17.32 0.04 17.99
N HIS A 411 16.30 0.64 17.37
CA HIS A 411 16.43 1.68 16.36
C HIS A 411 15.18 2.59 16.37
N PRO A 412 15.31 3.92 16.16
CA PRO A 412 14.17 4.85 16.15
C PRO A 412 13.04 4.46 15.19
N ASP A 413 13.41 3.97 14.01
CA ASP A 413 12.48 3.57 12.94
C ASP A 413 11.92 2.14 13.04
N LEU A 414 12.31 1.38 14.09
CA LEU A 414 11.77 0.05 14.32
C LEU A 414 10.71 0.07 15.43
N PRO A 415 9.65 -0.76 15.34
CA PRO A 415 8.65 -0.87 16.40
C PRO A 415 9.25 -1.26 17.76
N VAL A 416 8.68 -0.75 18.85
CA VAL A 416 8.97 -1.20 20.21
C VAL A 416 8.17 -2.48 20.48
N LEU A 417 8.81 -3.46 21.11
CA LEU A 417 8.22 -4.75 21.42
C LEU A 417 7.99 -4.90 22.92
N PHE A 418 6.80 -5.32 23.33
CA PHE A 418 6.48 -5.67 24.71
C PHE A 418 5.95 -7.10 24.81
N LEU A 419 6.50 -7.88 25.74
CA LEU A 419 5.99 -9.22 26.04
C LEU A 419 5.07 -9.18 27.26
N ARG A 420 3.84 -9.66 27.08
CA ARG A 420 2.86 -9.80 28.16
C ARG A 420 3.39 -10.69 29.28
N GLY A 421 3.19 -10.29 30.54
CA GLY A 421 3.43 -11.14 31.70
C GLY A 421 2.57 -12.40 31.64
N GLY A 422 3.18 -13.55 31.96
CA GLY A 422 2.57 -14.86 31.78
C GLY A 422 2.91 -15.54 30.45
N ALA A 423 3.70 -14.92 29.57
CA ALA A 423 3.99 -15.46 28.25
C ALA A 423 5.43 -15.97 28.10
N ILE A 424 5.57 -17.03 27.32
CA ILE A 424 6.84 -17.51 26.75
C ILE A 424 6.76 -17.37 25.23
N LEU A 425 7.72 -16.65 24.65
CA LEU A 425 7.84 -16.38 23.22
C LEU A 425 8.99 -17.22 22.63
N PRO A 426 8.70 -18.26 21.84
CA PRO A 426 9.71 -19.02 21.11
C PRO A 426 10.21 -18.25 19.89
N ILE A 427 11.53 -18.16 19.76
CA ILE A 427 12.19 -17.47 18.64
C ILE A 427 13.30 -18.36 18.06
N GLY A 428 13.53 -18.19 16.76
CA GLY A 428 14.60 -18.86 16.02
C GLY A 428 15.87 -18.02 15.94
N ARG A 429 16.93 -18.64 15.41
CA ARG A 429 18.14 -17.90 15.01
C ARG A 429 17.84 -17.02 13.79
N PRO A 430 18.60 -15.93 13.57
CA PRO A 430 18.53 -15.18 12.32
C PRO A 430 18.96 -16.09 11.15
N ILE A 431 18.18 -16.06 10.07
CA ILE A 431 18.40 -16.81 8.82
C ILE A 431 18.09 -15.91 7.61
N LYS A 432 18.65 -16.21 6.44
CA LYS A 432 18.46 -15.40 5.21
C LYS A 432 17.23 -15.80 4.40
N HIS A 433 16.74 -17.01 4.58
CA HIS A 433 15.50 -17.54 4.00
C HIS A 433 15.05 -18.74 4.85
N VAL A 434 13.77 -19.13 4.80
CA VAL A 434 13.27 -20.18 5.71
C VAL A 434 13.92 -21.55 5.48
N GLY A 435 14.44 -21.78 4.28
CA GLY A 435 15.14 -23.02 3.90
C GLY A 435 16.47 -23.27 4.62
N GLU A 436 17.05 -22.27 5.29
CA GLU A 436 18.23 -22.49 6.15
C GLU A 436 17.90 -23.11 7.50
N ALA A 437 16.61 -23.09 7.90
CA ALA A 437 16.18 -23.59 9.20
C ALA A 437 16.20 -25.12 9.25
N SER A 438 16.75 -25.66 10.34
CA SER A 438 16.72 -27.08 10.67
C SER A 438 15.90 -27.33 11.94
N LEU A 439 15.32 -28.52 12.09
CA LEU A 439 14.71 -28.93 13.36
C LEU A 439 15.73 -29.06 14.49
N GLU A 440 16.99 -29.33 14.13
CA GLU A 440 18.10 -29.44 15.08
C GLU A 440 18.66 -28.07 15.49
N ASP A 441 18.21 -26.98 14.86
CA ASP A 441 18.66 -25.63 15.22
C ASP A 441 18.26 -25.29 16.65
N ASP A 442 19.17 -24.62 17.36
CA ASP A 442 18.92 -24.12 18.70
C ASP A 442 17.70 -23.20 18.74
N ILE A 443 16.92 -23.32 19.81
CA ILE A 443 15.75 -22.49 20.02
C ILE A 443 15.94 -21.60 21.25
N SER A 444 15.44 -20.37 21.18
CA SER A 444 15.45 -19.45 22.30
C SER A 444 14.04 -19.15 22.78
N LEU A 445 13.86 -19.06 24.09
CA LEU A 445 12.60 -18.67 24.74
C LEU A 445 12.81 -17.33 25.46
N ILE A 446 12.02 -16.32 25.12
CA ILE A 446 11.90 -15.10 25.91
C ILE A 446 10.71 -15.26 26.86
N ILE A 447 10.93 -15.07 28.16
CA ILE A 447 9.99 -15.41 29.23
C ILE A 447 9.66 -14.15 30.01
N SER A 448 8.38 -13.80 30.08
CA SER A 448 7.85 -12.73 30.94
C SER A 448 6.95 -13.37 31.99
N LEU A 449 7.38 -13.38 33.25
CA LEU A 449 6.61 -13.94 34.36
C LEU A 449 5.39 -13.07 34.69
N ASP A 450 4.27 -13.69 35.04
CA ASP A 450 3.11 -12.99 35.59
C ASP A 450 3.32 -12.62 37.08
N GLU A 451 2.30 -11.98 37.66
CA GLU A 451 2.26 -11.61 39.08
C GLU A 451 2.36 -12.80 40.05
N ASN A 452 2.11 -14.03 39.58
CA ASN A 452 2.22 -15.27 40.34
C ASN A 452 3.53 -16.02 40.04
N GLY A 453 4.44 -15.42 39.27
CA GLY A 453 5.71 -16.02 38.88
C GLY A 453 5.57 -17.16 37.87
N LYS A 454 4.54 -17.14 37.01
CA LYS A 454 4.28 -18.18 36.01
C LYS A 454 4.30 -17.64 34.59
N SER A 455 4.62 -18.51 33.63
CA SER A 455 4.43 -18.23 32.20
C SER A 455 4.13 -19.50 31.40
N GLU A 456 3.44 -19.34 30.27
CA GLU A 456 3.17 -20.41 29.30
C GLU A 456 3.50 -19.97 27.88
N GLY A 457 3.90 -20.92 27.03
CA GLY A 457 4.09 -20.67 25.60
C GLY A 457 3.88 -21.92 24.76
N LEU A 458 3.73 -21.69 23.46
CA LEU A 458 3.40 -22.71 22.48
C LEU A 458 4.34 -22.59 21.28
N LEU A 459 4.80 -23.73 20.77
CA LEU A 459 5.58 -23.81 19.54
C LEU A 459 5.03 -24.93 18.66
N PHE A 460 4.64 -24.58 17.43
CA PHE A 460 4.24 -25.53 16.39
C PHE A 460 5.36 -25.70 15.35
N GLU A 461 5.75 -26.94 15.10
CA GLU A 461 6.76 -27.31 14.11
C GLU A 461 6.23 -28.46 13.23
N ASP A 462 6.36 -28.33 11.92
CA ASP A 462 6.08 -29.37 10.94
C ASP A 462 7.07 -29.25 9.76
N ALA A 463 6.83 -29.96 8.67
CA ALA A 463 7.70 -29.93 7.48
C ALA A 463 7.80 -28.56 6.80
N GLY A 464 7.02 -27.56 7.21
CA GLY A 464 6.98 -26.22 6.63
C GLY A 464 6.17 -26.13 5.35
N ASP A 465 6.10 -27.19 4.56
CA ASP A 465 5.23 -27.32 3.39
C ASP A 465 4.63 -28.74 3.34
N GLY A 466 3.55 -28.90 2.58
CA GLY A 466 2.80 -30.15 2.44
C GLY A 466 1.85 -30.47 3.61
N TYR A 467 1.13 -31.58 3.49
CA TYR A 467 -0.04 -31.86 4.34
C TYR A 467 0.20 -32.85 5.48
N GLY A 468 1.46 -33.23 5.76
CA GLY A 468 1.78 -34.21 6.80
C GLY A 468 1.20 -33.86 8.17
N PHE A 469 1.15 -32.56 8.53
CA PHE A 469 0.60 -32.11 9.81
C PHE A 469 -0.87 -32.50 10.01
N THR A 470 -1.67 -32.59 8.94
CA THR A 470 -3.08 -33.02 9.00
C THR A 470 -3.24 -34.49 9.43
N GLN A 471 -2.19 -35.29 9.25
CA GLN A 471 -2.12 -36.70 9.64
C GLN A 471 -1.42 -36.89 11.00
N GLY A 472 -1.11 -35.80 11.71
CA GLY A 472 -0.39 -35.84 12.97
C GLY A 472 1.14 -35.69 12.83
N ASN A 473 1.70 -35.54 11.63
CA ASN A 473 3.15 -35.38 11.42
C ASN A 473 3.62 -33.95 11.69
N TYR A 474 3.61 -33.59 12.97
CA TYR A 474 4.08 -32.32 13.52
C TYR A 474 4.56 -32.54 14.96
N LEU A 475 5.18 -31.51 15.55
CA LEU A 475 5.49 -31.38 16.97
C LEU A 475 4.86 -30.08 17.49
N LEU A 476 3.94 -30.19 18.44
CA LEU A 476 3.39 -29.05 19.17
C LEU A 476 3.86 -29.11 20.62
N THR A 477 4.67 -28.14 21.03
CA THR A 477 5.29 -28.10 22.36
C THR A 477 4.65 -27.04 23.25
N TYR A 478 4.22 -27.44 24.44
CA TYR A 478 3.73 -26.54 25.48
C TYR A 478 4.84 -26.32 26.51
N TYR A 479 5.41 -25.13 26.54
CA TYR A 479 6.40 -24.72 27.55
C TYR A 479 5.72 -24.06 28.73
N VAL A 480 6.23 -24.32 29.93
CA VAL A 480 5.83 -23.63 31.15
C VAL A 480 7.06 -23.18 31.93
N ALA A 481 6.97 -22.01 32.56
CA ALA A 481 7.95 -21.48 33.49
C ALA A 481 7.26 -21.18 34.82
N GLU A 482 7.89 -21.59 35.93
CA GLU A 482 7.39 -21.28 37.28
C GLU A 482 8.55 -20.86 38.19
N LEU A 483 8.35 -19.76 38.90
CA LEU A 483 9.24 -19.26 39.94
C LEU A 483 8.90 -19.94 41.28
N HIS A 484 9.87 -20.66 41.83
CA HIS A 484 9.80 -21.24 43.16
C HIS A 484 10.94 -20.68 44.01
N SER A 485 10.59 -19.92 45.05
CA SER A 485 11.54 -19.14 45.86
C SER A 485 12.36 -18.15 45.03
N SER A 486 13.59 -18.53 44.61
CA SER A 486 14.48 -17.70 43.79
C SER A 486 14.94 -18.42 42.52
N VAL A 487 14.25 -19.49 42.11
CA VAL A 487 14.62 -20.28 40.93
C VAL A 487 13.43 -20.37 39.98
N VAL A 488 13.62 -19.89 38.76
CA VAL A 488 12.70 -20.13 37.63
C VAL A 488 13.03 -21.49 37.05
N SER A 489 12.03 -22.36 36.97
CA SER A 489 12.13 -23.67 36.33
C SER A 489 11.33 -23.66 35.04
N VAL A 490 12.00 -23.88 33.91
CA VAL A 490 11.40 -23.97 32.58
C VAL A 490 11.36 -25.43 32.16
N LYS A 491 10.19 -25.92 31.73
CA LYS A 491 10.01 -27.31 31.32
C LYS A 491 8.95 -27.44 30.23
N VAL A 492 8.96 -28.57 29.55
CA VAL A 492 7.87 -28.98 28.67
C VAL A 492 6.75 -29.57 29.53
N LEU A 493 5.55 -28.98 29.45
CA LEU A 493 4.36 -29.48 30.13
C LEU A 493 3.78 -30.70 29.41
N LYS A 494 3.65 -30.59 28.08
CA LYS A 494 3.16 -31.67 27.21
C LYS A 494 3.57 -31.43 25.75
N THR A 495 3.45 -32.49 24.95
CA THR A 495 3.64 -32.46 23.50
C THR A 495 2.47 -33.11 22.78
N GLU A 496 2.19 -32.65 21.57
CA GLU A 496 1.23 -33.27 20.66
C GLU A 496 1.87 -33.48 19.27
N GLY A 497 1.31 -34.41 18.49
CA GLY A 497 1.86 -34.82 17.20
C GLY A 497 2.84 -36.01 17.28
N SER A 498 3.21 -36.55 16.12
CA SER A 498 4.00 -37.77 15.97
C SER A 498 5.50 -37.52 15.83
N TRP A 499 5.92 -36.27 15.58
CA TRP A 499 7.34 -35.95 15.44
C TRP A 499 8.07 -36.12 16.76
N LYS A 500 9.24 -36.75 16.69
CA LYS A 500 10.13 -36.88 17.84
C LYS A 500 10.78 -35.52 18.09
N ARG A 501 10.80 -35.09 19.35
CA ARG A 501 11.52 -33.89 19.76
C ARG A 501 13.00 -34.02 19.40
N PRO A 502 13.60 -33.04 18.70
CA PRO A 502 15.03 -33.02 18.42
C PRO A 502 15.82 -32.73 19.70
N LYS A 503 17.01 -33.31 19.82
CA LYS A 503 17.93 -32.99 20.91
C LYS A 503 18.79 -31.79 20.50
N ARG A 504 18.28 -30.59 20.77
CA ARG A 504 18.90 -29.29 20.45
C ARG A 504 19.13 -28.46 21.71
N ASN A 505 19.97 -27.41 21.64
CA ASN A 505 20.12 -26.52 22.77
C ASN A 505 18.88 -25.64 22.92
N LEU A 506 18.58 -25.31 24.18
CA LEU A 506 17.52 -24.41 24.58
C LEU A 506 18.12 -23.23 25.34
N ASN A 507 17.97 -22.03 24.79
CA ASN A 507 18.37 -20.80 25.46
C ASN A 507 17.14 -20.19 26.11
N ILE A 508 17.17 -19.98 27.43
CA ILE A 508 16.08 -19.30 28.14
C ILE A 508 16.53 -17.90 28.54
N ASN A 509 15.69 -16.90 28.29
CA ASN A 509 15.92 -15.50 28.63
C ASN A 509 14.72 -15.01 29.45
N VAL A 510 14.90 -14.75 30.73
CA VAL A 510 13.83 -14.24 31.62
C VAL A 510 13.94 -12.72 31.70
N LEU A 511 12.85 -12.03 31.34
CA LEU A 511 12.74 -10.58 31.39
C LEU A 511 12.61 -10.08 32.83
N LEU A 512 13.37 -9.03 33.14
CA LEU A 512 13.39 -8.38 34.46
C LEU A 512 12.74 -6.98 34.46
N GLY A 513 12.65 -6.33 33.30
CA GLY A 513 12.19 -4.95 33.13
C GLY A 513 13.22 -4.08 32.39
N GLY A 514 12.81 -2.96 31.80
CA GLY A 514 13.69 -2.02 31.08
C GLY A 514 14.57 -2.68 29.99
N GLY A 515 14.08 -3.75 29.35
CA GLY A 515 14.86 -4.55 28.38
C GLY A 515 15.85 -5.55 28.97
N ALA A 516 16.09 -5.53 30.29
CA ALA A 516 17.04 -6.41 30.94
C ALA A 516 16.56 -7.86 30.94
N MET A 517 17.48 -8.77 30.61
CA MET A 517 17.27 -10.22 30.61
C MET A 517 18.38 -10.92 31.36
N ILE A 518 18.03 -12.02 32.01
CA ILE A 518 18.98 -13.02 32.51
C ILE A 518 18.81 -14.31 31.73
N SER A 519 19.93 -14.94 31.41
CA SER A 519 19.94 -16.07 30.48
C SER A 519 20.50 -17.33 31.13
N SER A 520 19.99 -18.47 30.71
CA SER A 520 20.53 -19.80 31.02
C SER A 520 20.39 -20.69 29.78
N HIS A 521 21.14 -21.78 29.76
CA HIS A 521 21.20 -22.71 28.63
C HIS A 521 20.91 -24.12 29.12
N GLY A 522 20.25 -24.92 28.30
CA GLY A 522 19.97 -26.32 28.58
C GLY A 522 19.66 -27.09 27.30
N ILE A 523 18.97 -28.22 27.44
CA ILE A 523 18.56 -29.07 26.32
C ILE A 523 17.03 -29.01 26.19
N ASP A 524 16.53 -28.84 24.97
CA ASP A 524 15.09 -28.82 24.73
C ASP A 524 14.43 -30.14 25.16
N GLY A 525 13.38 -30.04 25.99
CA GLY A 525 12.69 -31.17 26.60
C GLY A 525 13.15 -31.54 28.02
N GLU A 526 14.34 -31.08 28.45
CA GLU A 526 14.78 -31.22 29.84
C GLU A 526 14.32 -30.02 30.69
N VAL A 527 14.42 -30.15 32.02
CA VAL A 527 14.12 -29.04 32.93
C VAL A 527 15.33 -28.13 32.99
N VAL A 528 15.14 -26.85 32.67
CA VAL A 528 16.18 -25.83 32.76
C VAL A 528 15.89 -24.93 33.96
N HIS A 529 16.89 -24.75 34.80
CA HIS A 529 16.80 -23.88 35.97
C HIS A 529 17.60 -22.60 35.75
N LEU A 530 17.04 -21.50 36.24
CA LEU A 530 17.67 -20.19 36.25
C LEU A 530 17.42 -19.53 37.61
N ARG A 531 18.48 -19.05 38.25
CA ARG A 531 18.37 -18.39 39.54
C ARG A 531 18.08 -16.90 39.35
N MET A 532 17.02 -16.41 39.96
CA MET A 532 16.70 -14.99 39.99
C MET A 532 17.74 -14.25 40.86
N PRO A 533 18.26 -13.10 40.38
CA PRO A 533 19.03 -12.18 41.20
C PRO A 533 18.20 -11.61 42.35
N SER A 534 18.88 -11.04 43.33
CA SER A 534 18.25 -10.21 44.36
C SER A 534 17.61 -8.95 43.77
N ASP A 535 16.63 -8.35 44.47
CA ASP A 535 15.93 -7.14 44.00
C ASP A 535 16.89 -5.96 43.72
N SER A 536 17.97 -5.84 44.50
CA SER A 536 19.02 -4.84 44.27
C SER A 536 19.82 -5.09 43.00
N GLU A 537 20.12 -6.36 42.69
CA GLU A 537 20.82 -6.73 41.45
C GLU A 537 19.89 -6.56 40.25
N VAL A 538 18.61 -6.93 40.37
CA VAL A 538 17.60 -6.68 39.34
C VAL A 538 17.53 -5.19 39.03
N SER A 539 17.40 -4.34 40.05
CA SER A 539 17.35 -2.88 39.87
C SER A 539 18.59 -2.34 39.16
N SER A 540 19.77 -2.87 39.50
CA SER A 540 21.03 -2.52 38.83
C SER A 540 21.08 -2.97 37.37
N LEU A 541 20.60 -4.18 37.06
CA LEU A 541 20.56 -4.72 35.70
C LEU A 541 19.60 -3.94 34.81
N VAL A 542 18.41 -3.61 35.34
CA VAL A 542 17.41 -2.78 34.64
C VAL A 542 17.99 -1.41 34.31
N ALA A 543 18.55 -0.71 35.30
CA ALA A 543 19.18 0.60 35.08
C ALA A 543 20.34 0.54 34.07
N THR A 544 21.13 -0.55 34.11
CA THR A 544 22.23 -0.74 33.14
C THR A 544 21.68 -0.95 31.72
N SER A 545 20.65 -1.78 31.57
CA SER A 545 19.99 -2.04 30.29
C SER A 545 19.39 -0.78 29.68
N GLU A 546 18.69 0.04 30.48
CA GLU A 546 18.11 1.31 30.02
C GLU A 546 19.20 2.30 29.58
N ILE A 547 20.31 2.38 30.32
CA ILE A 547 21.46 3.21 29.94
C ILE A 547 22.09 2.70 28.63
N GLU A 548 22.27 1.39 28.48
CA GLU A 548 22.81 0.81 27.25
C GLU A 548 21.90 1.05 26.05
N GLN A 549 20.59 0.87 26.22
CA GLN A 549 19.60 1.12 25.18
C GLN A 549 19.64 2.59 24.76
N LYS A 550 19.65 3.52 25.72
CA LYS A 550 19.77 4.96 25.44
C LYS A 550 21.07 5.28 24.70
N LYS A 551 22.19 4.73 25.13
CA LYS A 551 23.48 4.90 24.42
C LYS A 551 23.45 4.35 23.01
N ARG A 552 22.81 3.19 22.76
CA ARG A 552 22.66 2.64 21.41
C ARG A 552 21.85 3.60 20.54
N LEU A 553 20.71 4.09 21.02
CA LEU A 553 19.87 5.05 20.31
C LEU A 553 20.63 6.35 19.98
N GLU A 554 21.44 6.87 20.91
CA GLU A 554 22.27 8.08 20.71
C GLU A 554 23.43 7.87 19.71
N MET A 555 23.90 6.64 19.49
CA MET A 555 24.98 6.31 18.55
C MET A 555 24.48 6.01 17.13
N ILE A 556 23.18 5.78 16.96
CA ILE A 556 22.60 5.46 15.66
C ILE A 556 22.65 6.70 14.77
N LYS A 557 23.15 6.51 13.55
CA LYS A 557 22.99 7.50 12.50
C LYS A 557 21.52 7.47 12.05
N PRO A 558 20.76 8.57 12.20
CA PRO A 558 19.38 8.59 11.74
C PRO A 558 19.35 8.42 10.22
N ILE A 559 18.29 7.78 9.72
CA ILE A 559 18.01 7.81 8.29
C ILE A 559 17.85 9.29 7.91
N PRO A 560 18.58 9.79 6.91
CA PRO A 560 18.56 11.20 6.60
C PRO A 560 17.17 11.57 6.09
N ASP A 561 16.64 12.67 6.63
CA ASP A 561 15.33 13.22 6.26
C ASP A 561 15.50 14.02 4.97
N ILE A 562 15.78 13.28 3.90
CA ILE A 562 15.96 13.85 2.57
C ILE A 562 14.68 13.53 1.83
N ASP A 563 13.88 14.55 1.56
CA ASP A 563 12.73 14.46 0.65
C ASP A 563 13.16 14.19 -0.81
N GLU A 564 14.45 13.92 -1.07
CA GLU A 564 15.00 13.67 -2.40
C GLU A 564 16.07 12.56 -2.41
N PRO A 565 16.12 11.71 -3.46
CA PRO A 565 17.26 10.84 -3.70
C PRO A 565 18.48 11.69 -4.10
N ALA A 566 19.63 11.36 -3.52
CA ALA A 566 20.89 11.99 -3.90
C ALA A 566 21.26 11.67 -5.36
N GLY A 567 21.34 12.71 -6.20
CA GLY A 567 22.23 12.71 -7.37
C GLY A 567 21.70 13.38 -8.63
N GLN A 568 21.93 14.69 -8.77
CA GLN A 568 22.70 15.25 -9.89
C GLN A 568 23.19 16.66 -9.53
N GLU A 569 24.51 16.83 -9.47
CA GLU A 569 25.16 18.12 -9.21
C GLU A 569 24.80 19.14 -10.29
N GLY A 570 24.12 20.22 -9.89
CA GLY A 570 23.86 21.38 -10.74
C GLY A 570 23.11 22.46 -9.98
N ALA A 571 23.85 23.31 -9.25
CA ALA A 571 23.44 24.62 -8.70
C ALA A 571 21.94 24.78 -8.33
N GLU A 572 21.56 24.37 -7.13
CA GLU A 572 20.19 24.48 -6.61
C GLU A 572 19.75 25.92 -6.31
N LEU A 573 18.61 26.31 -6.89
CA LEU A 573 17.64 27.22 -6.28
C LEU A 573 16.82 26.40 -5.27
N SER A 574 16.59 26.91 -4.06
CA SER A 574 15.91 26.16 -2.99
C SER A 574 14.50 25.69 -3.39
N LYS A 575 14.24 24.38 -3.31
CA LYS A 575 12.94 23.72 -3.52
C LYS A 575 11.98 23.88 -2.32
N ILE A 576 11.73 25.12 -1.87
CA ILE A 576 10.81 25.42 -0.75
C ILE A 576 9.55 26.09 -1.31
N PRO A 577 8.32 25.61 -0.98
CA PRO A 577 7.11 26.20 -1.50
C PRO A 577 7.00 27.67 -1.12
N VAL A 578 6.48 28.49 -2.04
CA VAL A 578 6.20 29.88 -1.78
C VAL A 578 4.83 30.00 -1.13
N ASP A 579 4.83 30.38 0.14
CA ASP A 579 3.61 30.77 0.83
C ASP A 579 3.17 32.17 0.37
N LEU A 580 1.88 32.29 0.05
CA LEU A 580 1.15 33.56 -0.09
C LEU A 580 0.06 33.61 0.97
N LYS A 581 0.04 34.68 1.78
CA LYS A 581 -0.89 34.79 2.91
C LYS A 581 -1.68 36.09 2.91
N SER A 582 -2.89 36.06 3.47
CA SER A 582 -3.64 37.25 3.84
C SER A 582 -4.36 37.02 5.18
N GLY A 583 -5.25 37.94 5.55
CA GLY A 583 -6.17 37.71 6.68
C GLY A 583 -7.10 36.51 6.48
N ASP A 584 -7.48 36.23 5.23
CA ASP A 584 -8.52 35.23 4.91
C ASP A 584 -7.98 33.99 4.20
N TRP A 585 -6.80 34.08 3.56
CA TRP A 585 -6.25 33.01 2.74
C TRP A 585 -4.83 32.62 3.13
N LEU A 586 -4.52 31.33 2.98
CA LEU A 586 -3.17 30.79 2.94
C LEU A 586 -3.04 29.88 1.72
N LEU A 587 -2.13 30.23 0.81
CA LEU A 587 -1.81 29.47 -0.38
C LEU A 587 -0.37 28.97 -0.33
N LYS A 588 -0.16 27.75 -0.83
CA LYS A 588 1.18 27.18 -1.03
C LYS A 588 1.42 26.95 -2.50
N VAL A 589 2.37 27.69 -3.08
CA VAL A 589 2.71 27.66 -4.51
C VAL A 589 4.07 26.98 -4.72
N VAL A 590 4.19 26.12 -5.72
CA VAL A 590 5.39 25.32 -5.99
C VAL A 590 5.94 25.67 -7.40
N PRO A 591 6.89 26.62 -7.50
CA PRO A 591 7.42 27.07 -8.79
C PRO A 591 8.05 25.95 -9.63
N TRP A 592 8.79 25.03 -9.02
CA TRP A 592 9.55 24.00 -9.75
C TRP A 592 8.71 22.82 -10.25
N ILE A 593 7.38 22.88 -10.08
CA ILE A 593 6.44 21.86 -10.57
C ILE A 593 5.25 22.54 -11.21
N GLY A 594 5.39 23.01 -12.45
CA GLY A 594 4.32 23.66 -13.21
C GLY A 594 3.77 24.95 -12.56
N GLY A 595 4.48 25.53 -11.58
CA GLY A 595 3.96 26.60 -10.74
C GLY A 595 2.72 26.22 -9.90
N ARG A 596 2.51 24.94 -9.59
CA ARG A 596 1.28 24.40 -8.96
C ARG A 596 0.90 25.11 -7.66
N ILE A 597 -0.40 25.25 -7.40
CA ILE A 597 -0.89 25.57 -6.04
C ILE A 597 -1.29 24.24 -5.39
N ILE A 598 -0.61 23.89 -4.31
CA ILE A 598 -0.79 22.60 -3.61
C ILE A 598 -1.67 22.72 -2.37
N SER A 599 -1.95 23.94 -1.91
CA SER A 599 -2.88 24.18 -0.80
C SER A 599 -3.61 25.50 -0.99
N MET A 600 -4.92 25.49 -0.74
CA MET A 600 -5.74 26.70 -0.60
C MET A 600 -6.59 26.57 0.67
N THR A 601 -6.23 27.32 1.70
CA THR A 601 -6.92 27.31 3.00
C THR A 601 -7.58 28.66 3.26
N HIS A 602 -8.89 28.62 3.55
CA HIS A 602 -9.63 29.77 4.02
C HIS A 602 -9.57 29.84 5.55
N LEU A 603 -8.80 30.80 6.06
CA LEU A 603 -8.44 30.92 7.48
C LEU A 603 -9.65 31.17 8.40
N PRO A 604 -10.64 32.01 8.06
CA PRO A 604 -11.77 32.30 8.95
C PRO A 604 -12.69 31.11 9.21
N SER A 605 -12.79 30.17 8.25
CA SER A 605 -13.62 28.96 8.38
C SER A 605 -12.82 27.69 8.64
N ASP A 606 -11.48 27.80 8.72
CA ASP A 606 -10.55 26.67 8.81
C ASP A 606 -10.79 25.59 7.72
N SER A 607 -11.30 26.03 6.56
CA SER A 607 -11.67 25.12 5.47
C SER A 607 -10.56 25.05 4.45
N GLN A 608 -10.04 23.85 4.21
CA GLN A 608 -9.05 23.58 3.17
C GLN A 608 -9.77 23.08 1.92
N TRP A 609 -9.89 23.96 0.92
CA TRP A 609 -10.62 23.67 -0.33
C TRP A 609 -9.78 22.88 -1.32
N LEU A 610 -8.47 23.10 -1.29
CA LEU A 610 -7.51 22.41 -2.13
C LEU A 610 -6.39 21.90 -1.24
N HIS A 611 -6.14 20.60 -1.31
CA HIS A 611 -5.00 19.96 -0.68
C HIS A 611 -4.40 18.95 -1.65
N SER A 612 -3.13 19.16 -1.99
CA SER A 612 -2.40 18.37 -2.98
C SER A 612 -0.98 18.11 -2.48
N ARG A 613 -0.40 17.02 -2.99
CA ARG A 613 1.03 16.75 -2.84
C ARG A 613 1.71 17.23 -4.11
N ILE A 614 2.99 17.56 -3.98
CA ILE A 614 3.89 17.93 -5.09
C ILE A 614 3.67 17.08 -6.36
N GLU A 615 3.39 15.78 -6.21
CA GLU A 615 3.26 14.82 -7.32
C GLU A 615 1.81 14.51 -7.77
N ILE A 616 0.76 14.86 -6.99
CA ILE A 616 -0.62 14.41 -7.22
C ILE A 616 -1.64 15.53 -6.93
N ASN A 617 -2.53 15.77 -7.91
CA ASN A 617 -3.63 16.75 -7.88
C ASN A 617 -3.16 18.19 -7.62
N GLY A 618 -4.11 19.11 -7.44
CA GLY A 618 -3.88 20.49 -7.06
C GLY A 618 -4.43 21.48 -8.08
N TYR A 619 -3.90 22.69 -8.08
CA TYR A 619 -4.18 23.67 -9.13
C TYR A 619 -3.08 23.56 -10.18
N GLU A 620 -3.44 23.05 -11.35
CA GLU A 620 -2.55 22.83 -12.48
C GLU A 620 -3.01 23.65 -13.69
N GLU A 621 -2.06 23.96 -14.58
CA GLU A 621 -2.38 24.58 -15.86
C GLU A 621 -1.67 23.88 -17.00
N TYR A 622 -2.37 23.77 -18.12
CA TYR A 622 -1.89 23.07 -19.31
C TYR A 622 -1.98 23.99 -20.54
N SER A 623 -1.13 23.74 -21.54
CA SER A 623 -1.06 24.49 -22.79
C SER A 623 -1.69 23.79 -24.00
N GLY A 624 -2.38 22.68 -23.79
CA GLY A 624 -3.08 21.93 -24.83
C GLY A 624 -4.36 21.25 -24.35
N THR A 625 -5.04 20.62 -25.29
CA THR A 625 -6.30 19.90 -25.07
C THR A 625 -6.10 18.48 -24.55
N GLU A 626 -4.89 17.94 -24.71
CA GLU A 626 -4.48 16.63 -24.19
C GLU A 626 -4.24 16.68 -22.68
N TYR A 627 -4.57 15.58 -22.00
CA TYR A 627 -4.29 15.41 -20.57
C TYR A 627 -2.78 15.47 -20.32
N ARG A 628 -2.36 16.33 -19.39
CA ARG A 628 -0.94 16.59 -19.07
C ARG A 628 -0.08 17.09 -20.23
N SER A 629 -0.65 17.94 -21.08
CA SER A 629 0.15 18.75 -22.01
C SER A 629 1.08 19.73 -21.27
N ALA A 630 2.06 20.28 -21.98
CA ALA A 630 3.08 21.17 -21.41
C ALA A 630 2.47 22.32 -20.58
N GLY A 631 3.08 22.68 -19.46
CA GLY A 631 2.65 23.67 -18.47
C GLY A 631 2.56 23.10 -17.05
N CYS A 632 2.31 21.79 -16.91
CA CYS A 632 2.05 21.15 -15.62
C CYS A 632 3.28 20.50 -14.96
N THR A 633 4.38 20.33 -15.71
CA THR A 633 5.59 19.60 -15.27
C THR A 633 6.87 20.42 -15.38
N GLU A 634 6.79 21.57 -16.05
CA GLU A 634 7.89 22.46 -16.34
C GLU A 634 8.29 23.22 -15.08
N GLU A 635 9.57 23.51 -14.94
CA GLU A 635 10.07 24.39 -13.89
C GLU A 635 9.75 25.84 -14.25
N TYR A 636 9.09 26.57 -13.33
CA TYR A 636 8.77 27.98 -13.52
C TYR A 636 9.79 28.85 -12.79
N GLU A 637 10.31 29.85 -13.50
CA GLU A 637 11.12 30.91 -12.92
C GLU A 637 10.22 31.91 -12.16
N VAL A 638 10.62 32.25 -10.92
CA VAL A 638 9.97 33.31 -10.14
C VAL A 638 10.52 34.66 -10.59
N ASN A 639 9.79 35.35 -11.45
CA ASN A 639 10.24 36.61 -12.04
C ASN A 639 10.14 37.80 -11.07
N ARG A 640 9.09 37.85 -10.27
CA ARG A 640 8.85 38.88 -9.25
C ARG A 640 8.08 38.29 -8.07
N ARG A 641 8.45 38.71 -6.87
CA ARG A 641 7.75 38.42 -5.62
C ARG A 641 7.65 39.72 -4.82
N TYR A 642 6.44 40.06 -4.37
CA TYR A 642 6.20 41.18 -3.46
C TYR A 642 5.89 40.59 -2.08
N LEU A 643 6.70 40.93 -1.08
CA LEU A 643 6.58 40.48 0.30
C LEU A 643 6.18 41.65 1.21
N GLU A 644 5.41 41.33 2.24
CA GLU A 644 4.70 42.22 3.17
C GLU A 644 5.60 43.13 4.05
N GLN A 645 6.74 43.63 3.56
CA GLN A 645 7.63 44.52 4.30
C GLN A 645 7.40 46.01 4.02
N SER A 646 6.54 46.38 3.06
CA SER A 646 6.33 47.80 2.68
C SER A 646 4.88 48.20 2.41
N GLY A 647 3.89 47.36 2.73
CA GLY A 647 2.46 47.72 2.63
C GLY A 647 1.84 47.59 1.24
N GLU A 648 2.46 46.81 0.34
CA GLU A 648 1.95 46.47 -1.00
C GLU A 648 1.42 45.01 -1.06
N GLU A 649 0.68 44.70 -2.13
CA GLU A 649 0.06 43.41 -2.52
C GLU A 649 0.99 42.19 -2.31
N GLU A 650 0.44 41.08 -1.79
CA GLU A 650 1.17 39.81 -1.74
C GLU A 650 0.92 39.03 -3.03
N SER A 651 1.95 38.97 -3.88
CA SER A 651 1.85 38.35 -5.20
C SER A 651 3.14 37.66 -5.65
N ILE A 652 2.97 36.70 -6.56
CA ILE A 652 4.04 35.98 -7.23
C ILE A 652 3.77 35.94 -8.73
N CYS A 653 4.80 36.24 -9.52
CA CYS A 653 4.77 36.07 -10.97
C CYS A 653 5.74 34.95 -11.38
N LEU A 654 5.21 33.96 -12.08
CA LEU A 654 5.89 32.73 -12.49
C LEU A 654 5.90 32.64 -14.02
N GLU A 655 6.98 32.11 -14.59
CA GLU A 655 7.06 31.79 -16.03
C GLU A 655 7.70 30.43 -16.28
N GLY A 656 6.99 29.55 -17.00
CA GLY A 656 7.51 28.27 -17.46
C GLY A 656 7.69 28.26 -18.97
N ASP A 657 8.82 27.75 -19.46
CA ASP A 657 9.03 27.47 -20.89
C ASP A 657 8.33 26.17 -21.27
N ILE A 658 7.27 26.29 -22.06
CA ILE A 658 6.42 25.15 -22.50
C ILE A 658 6.80 24.67 -23.91
N GLY A 659 7.99 25.02 -24.37
CA GLY A 659 8.58 24.59 -25.63
C GLY A 659 8.05 25.32 -26.87
N GLY A 660 8.85 25.31 -27.94
CA GLY A 660 8.46 25.92 -29.22
C GLY A 660 8.45 27.46 -29.22
N GLY A 661 9.20 28.09 -28.30
CA GLY A 661 9.30 29.54 -28.16
C GLY A 661 8.12 30.19 -27.42
N LEU A 662 7.39 29.38 -26.65
CA LEU A 662 6.21 29.77 -25.89
C LEU A 662 6.48 29.76 -24.39
N ILE A 663 5.92 30.73 -23.67
CA ILE A 663 6.00 30.83 -22.21
C ILE A 663 4.58 30.79 -21.65
N LEU A 664 4.36 29.98 -20.61
CA LEU A 664 3.18 30.05 -19.77
C LEU A 664 3.51 30.93 -18.55
N GLN A 665 2.92 32.12 -18.50
CA GLN A 665 3.09 33.10 -17.43
C GLN A 665 1.89 33.04 -16.49
N ARG A 666 2.14 33.07 -15.17
CA ARG A 666 1.11 33.07 -14.13
C ARG A 666 1.36 34.19 -13.14
N HIS A 667 0.34 34.94 -12.81
CA HIS A 667 0.34 35.93 -11.73
C HIS A 667 -0.69 35.48 -10.69
N ILE A 668 -0.24 35.15 -9.49
CA ILE A 668 -1.11 34.79 -8.37
C ILE A 668 -0.99 35.90 -7.34
N SER A 669 -2.12 36.49 -6.94
CA SER A 669 -2.13 37.56 -5.96
C SER A 669 -3.31 37.53 -5.00
N ILE A 670 -3.12 38.12 -3.83
CA ILE A 670 -4.18 38.41 -2.87
C ILE A 670 -4.21 39.94 -2.69
N LEU A 671 -5.25 40.58 -3.21
CA LEU A 671 -5.37 42.04 -3.19
C LEU A 671 -5.69 42.53 -1.77
N LYS A 672 -4.93 43.51 -1.27
CA LYS A 672 -5.17 44.10 0.06
C LYS A 672 -6.54 44.75 0.20
N ASP A 673 -7.07 45.34 -0.87
CA ASP A 673 -8.39 45.98 -0.89
C ASP A 673 -9.54 44.95 -0.99
N SER A 674 -9.22 43.66 -1.14
CA SER A 674 -10.16 42.54 -1.17
C SER A 674 -9.49 41.27 -0.63
N PRO A 675 -9.13 41.24 0.66
CA PRO A 675 -8.29 40.18 1.24
C PRO A 675 -8.97 38.80 1.25
N ASN A 676 -10.29 38.78 1.05
CA ASN A 676 -11.14 37.60 0.90
C ASN A 676 -11.07 36.97 -0.49
N THR A 677 -10.35 37.59 -1.43
CA THR A 677 -10.31 37.17 -2.84
C THR A 677 -8.88 36.81 -3.27
N VAL A 678 -8.71 35.61 -3.81
CA VAL A 678 -7.48 35.20 -4.52
C VAL A 678 -7.66 35.45 -6.00
N GLN A 679 -6.74 36.15 -6.66
CA GLN A 679 -6.74 36.35 -8.10
C GLN A 679 -5.63 35.52 -8.76
N ILE A 680 -5.96 34.88 -9.88
CA ILE A 680 -5.00 34.15 -10.72
C ILE A 680 -5.18 34.58 -12.17
N ASP A 681 -4.13 35.17 -12.73
CA ASP A 681 -4.05 35.58 -14.13
C ASP A 681 -3.00 34.76 -14.85
N SER A 682 -3.43 33.96 -15.82
CA SER A 682 -2.55 33.05 -16.55
C SER A 682 -2.57 33.36 -18.03
N SER A 683 -1.42 33.28 -18.70
CA SER A 683 -1.31 33.58 -20.12
C SER A 683 -0.24 32.77 -20.86
N ILE A 684 -0.54 32.38 -22.10
CA ILE A 684 0.43 31.77 -23.02
C ILE A 684 0.93 32.85 -23.99
N LEU A 685 2.23 33.13 -23.91
CA LEU A 685 2.93 34.18 -24.65
C LEU A 685 3.88 33.58 -25.68
N ALA A 686 3.98 34.20 -26.86
CA ALA A 686 5.00 33.87 -27.85
C ALA A 686 6.23 34.79 -27.73
N ARG A 687 7.41 34.23 -27.40
CA ARG A 687 8.67 34.99 -27.27
C ARG A 687 9.61 34.83 -28.45
N SER A 688 9.78 33.61 -28.96
CA SER A 688 10.78 33.26 -29.97
C SER A 688 10.23 32.27 -30.99
N VAL A 689 9.26 32.71 -31.77
CA VAL A 689 8.68 31.89 -32.84
C VAL A 689 9.67 31.77 -34.02
N GLY A 690 9.90 30.55 -34.53
CA GLY A 690 10.92 30.27 -35.54
C GLY A 690 10.75 31.04 -36.86
N ALA A 691 11.89 31.36 -37.51
CA ALA A 691 11.90 32.06 -38.79
C ALA A 691 11.18 31.22 -39.87
N GLY A 692 10.03 31.70 -40.34
CA GLY A 692 9.18 31.02 -41.34
C GLY A 692 7.73 30.78 -40.92
N SER A 693 7.36 31.03 -39.66
CA SER A 693 6.01 30.81 -39.11
C SER A 693 5.01 31.97 -39.33
N GLY A 694 5.43 33.07 -39.95
CA GLY A 694 4.62 34.28 -40.06
C GLY A 694 4.37 35.01 -38.74
N GLY A 695 5.08 34.66 -37.66
CA GLY A 695 4.94 35.29 -36.33
C GLY A 695 3.93 34.61 -35.40
N PHE A 696 3.38 33.45 -35.78
CA PHE A 696 2.40 32.69 -35.02
C PHE A 696 2.95 31.33 -34.55
N SER A 697 2.54 30.90 -33.35
CA SER A 697 2.97 29.63 -32.75
C SER A 697 2.27 28.40 -33.33
N ARG A 698 2.56 27.22 -32.74
CA ARG A 698 1.69 26.04 -32.82
C ARG A 698 0.31 26.32 -32.18
N LEU A 699 -0.67 25.45 -32.45
CA LEU A 699 -1.93 25.45 -31.71
C LEU A 699 -1.66 25.20 -30.22
N VAL A 700 -2.32 26.01 -29.38
CA VAL A 700 -2.27 25.92 -27.92
C VAL A 700 -3.65 26.24 -27.36
N CYS A 701 -3.92 25.70 -26.17
CA CYS A 701 -5.13 25.95 -25.38
C CYS A 701 -4.69 26.13 -23.94
N LEU A 702 -5.02 27.26 -23.31
CA LEU A 702 -4.80 27.43 -21.87
C LEU A 702 -5.92 26.72 -21.11
N ARG A 703 -5.57 25.68 -20.38
CA ARG A 703 -6.50 24.90 -19.55
C ARG A 703 -6.12 25.06 -18.08
N VAL A 704 -7.03 25.64 -17.32
CA VAL A 704 -6.95 25.77 -15.87
C VAL A 704 -7.65 24.60 -15.22
N HIS A 705 -6.93 23.84 -14.39
CA HIS A 705 -7.37 22.56 -13.83
C HIS A 705 -7.18 22.53 -12.31
N PRO A 706 -8.10 23.14 -11.54
CA PRO A 706 -8.14 22.98 -10.10
C PRO A 706 -8.81 21.66 -9.72
N THR A 707 -8.23 20.95 -8.75
CA THR A 707 -8.84 19.78 -8.09
C THR A 707 -9.16 20.15 -6.65
N PHE A 708 -10.45 20.20 -6.30
CA PHE A 708 -10.91 20.54 -4.96
C PHE A 708 -11.21 19.29 -4.14
N THR A 709 -10.78 19.28 -2.88
CA THR A 709 -11.00 18.17 -1.95
C THR A 709 -12.36 18.33 -1.28
N LEU A 710 -13.15 17.26 -1.22
CA LEU A 710 -14.51 17.30 -0.67
C LEU A 710 -14.55 16.65 0.70
N LEU A 711 -14.91 17.41 1.73
CA LEU A 711 -15.12 16.87 3.08
C LEU A 711 -16.43 16.08 3.17
N HIS A 712 -17.47 16.54 2.46
CA HIS A 712 -18.81 15.95 2.42
C HIS A 712 -19.24 15.68 0.98
N PRO A 713 -18.61 14.75 0.24
CA PRO A 713 -18.79 14.62 -1.21
C PRO A 713 -20.25 14.41 -1.64
N THR A 714 -21.10 13.81 -0.81
CA THR A 714 -22.53 13.58 -1.10
C THR A 714 -23.43 14.81 -0.86
N GLU A 715 -22.92 15.85 -0.19
CA GLU A 715 -23.69 17.05 0.17
C GLU A 715 -23.20 18.30 -0.59
N VAL A 716 -22.40 18.08 -1.64
CA VAL A 716 -21.76 19.14 -2.42
C VAL A 716 -22.37 19.22 -3.82
N VAL A 717 -22.55 20.44 -4.34
CA VAL A 717 -23.07 20.69 -5.69
C VAL A 717 -22.31 21.84 -6.37
N VAL A 718 -22.10 21.73 -7.69
CA VAL A 718 -21.60 22.85 -8.50
C VAL A 718 -22.79 23.62 -9.07
N ALA A 719 -22.95 24.89 -8.72
CA ALA A 719 -24.08 25.72 -9.11
C ALA A 719 -23.66 26.96 -9.90
N PHE A 720 -24.44 27.36 -10.91
CA PHE A 720 -24.18 28.59 -11.70
C PHE A 720 -25.40 29.07 -12.50
N THR A 721 -25.31 30.30 -13.03
CA THR A 721 -26.22 30.79 -14.07
C THR A 721 -25.50 30.77 -15.41
N ALA A 722 -26.06 30.05 -16.38
CA ALA A 722 -25.50 29.94 -17.73
C ALA A 722 -25.69 31.25 -18.53
N ILE A 723 -24.93 31.41 -19.62
CA ILE A 723 -25.00 32.59 -20.51
C ILE A 723 -26.42 32.81 -21.07
N ASN A 724 -27.17 31.74 -21.34
CA ASN A 724 -28.58 31.84 -21.76
C ASN A 724 -29.55 32.24 -20.62
N GLY A 725 -29.07 32.43 -19.39
CA GLY A 725 -29.86 32.80 -18.21
C GLY A 725 -30.47 31.61 -17.44
N SER A 726 -30.25 30.36 -17.87
CA SER A 726 -30.70 29.18 -17.13
C SER A 726 -29.86 28.96 -15.88
N LYS A 727 -30.50 28.53 -14.78
CA LYS A 727 -29.79 28.09 -13.56
C LYS A 727 -29.43 26.61 -13.71
N GLN A 728 -28.20 26.27 -13.39
CA GLN A 728 -27.64 24.93 -13.51
C GLN A 728 -27.10 24.47 -12.15
N GLU A 729 -27.31 23.19 -11.86
CA GLU A 729 -26.74 22.48 -10.71
C GLU A 729 -26.21 21.15 -11.22
N ILE A 730 -24.94 20.87 -10.94
CA ILE A 730 -24.26 19.64 -11.32
C ILE A 730 -23.92 18.90 -10.04
N TYR A 731 -24.47 17.70 -9.89
CA TYR A 731 -24.33 16.85 -8.70
C TYR A 731 -23.26 15.77 -8.93
N PRO A 732 -22.69 15.18 -7.88
CA PRO A 732 -21.66 14.13 -7.98
C PRO A 732 -22.02 12.96 -8.91
N GLU A 733 -23.30 12.58 -8.97
CA GLU A 733 -23.79 11.49 -9.82
C GLU A 733 -23.73 11.80 -11.32
N SER A 734 -23.45 13.05 -11.68
CA SER A 734 -23.39 13.52 -13.07
C SER A 734 -22.09 13.10 -13.77
N GLY A 735 -21.07 12.65 -13.02
CA GLY A 735 -19.77 12.23 -13.57
C GLY A 735 -19.02 13.39 -14.23
N GLU A 736 -18.74 13.26 -15.54
CA GLU A 736 -18.10 14.33 -16.33
C GLU A 736 -19.16 15.13 -17.11
N VAL A 737 -19.14 16.45 -16.96
CA VAL A 737 -20.02 17.38 -17.67
C VAL A 737 -19.18 18.42 -18.39
N VAL A 738 -19.36 18.49 -19.71
CA VAL A 738 -18.73 19.49 -20.58
C VAL A 738 -19.75 20.58 -20.92
N LEU A 739 -19.36 21.84 -20.69
CA LEU A 739 -20.19 23.03 -20.91
C LEU A 739 -19.58 23.90 -22.02
N GLU A 740 -20.33 24.10 -23.09
CA GLU A 740 -19.92 24.87 -24.27
C GLU A 740 -21.03 25.83 -24.72
N GLY A 741 -20.70 26.82 -25.55
CA GLY A 741 -21.66 27.79 -26.07
C GLY A 741 -22.40 28.54 -24.95
N ASP A 742 -23.72 28.67 -25.07
CA ASP A 742 -24.55 29.42 -24.12
C ASP A 742 -24.87 28.66 -22.82
N MET A 743 -24.44 27.40 -22.71
CA MET A 743 -24.60 26.57 -21.50
C MET A 743 -23.45 26.76 -20.50
N ARG A 744 -22.41 27.50 -20.87
CA ARG A 744 -21.29 27.84 -19.97
C ARG A 744 -21.74 28.78 -18.86
N PRO A 745 -21.08 28.76 -17.69
CA PRO A 745 -21.31 29.75 -16.65
C PRO A 745 -21.08 31.17 -17.19
N ASN A 746 -21.97 32.10 -16.83
CA ASN A 746 -21.87 33.50 -17.20
C ASN A 746 -20.87 34.25 -16.31
N GLY A 747 -19.61 33.81 -16.35
CA GLY A 747 -18.50 34.41 -15.60
C GLY A 747 -18.48 34.12 -14.09
N GLU A 748 -19.41 33.30 -13.58
CA GLU A 748 -19.42 32.87 -12.17
C GLU A 748 -20.01 31.46 -12.04
N TRP A 749 -19.32 30.60 -11.30
CA TRP A 749 -19.81 29.31 -10.80
C TRP A 749 -19.30 29.07 -9.38
N MET A 750 -19.98 28.22 -8.61
CA MET A 750 -19.64 27.99 -7.21
C MET A 750 -19.74 26.52 -6.83
N LEU A 751 -18.81 26.08 -5.99
CA LEU A 751 -18.84 24.79 -5.30
C LEU A 751 -19.51 24.98 -3.94
N VAL A 752 -20.69 24.43 -3.75
CA VAL A 752 -21.53 24.61 -2.56
C VAL A 752 -21.42 23.38 -1.68
N ASP A 753 -20.90 23.52 -0.46
CA ASP A 753 -20.96 22.48 0.59
C ASP A 753 -22.13 22.79 1.53
N ASN A 754 -23.25 22.07 1.33
CA ASN A 754 -24.47 22.28 2.11
C ASN A 754 -24.31 21.85 3.58
N CYS A 755 -23.39 20.93 3.87
CA CYS A 755 -23.13 20.45 5.22
C CYS A 755 -22.28 21.45 6.02
N ALA A 756 -21.27 22.05 5.38
CA ALA A 756 -20.44 23.08 5.99
C ALA A 756 -21.11 24.47 6.03
N GLY A 757 -22.13 24.69 5.20
CA GLY A 757 -22.78 26.00 5.06
C GLY A 757 -21.89 27.02 4.34
N LEU A 758 -21.02 26.55 3.43
CA LEU A 758 -20.02 27.36 2.75
C LEU A 758 -20.06 27.13 1.24
N SER A 759 -19.60 28.12 0.48
CA SER A 759 -19.41 27.99 -0.96
C SER A 759 -18.10 28.63 -1.40
N LEU A 760 -17.35 27.91 -2.24
CA LEU A 760 -16.22 28.45 -2.95
C LEU A 760 -16.69 29.00 -4.31
N VAL A 761 -16.71 30.32 -4.45
CA VAL A 761 -17.13 31.02 -5.65
C VAL A 761 -15.92 31.23 -6.55
N ASN A 762 -16.00 30.82 -7.81
CA ASN A 762 -15.02 31.15 -8.84
C ASN A 762 -15.63 32.10 -9.88
N ARG A 763 -14.99 33.26 -10.05
CA ARG A 763 -15.37 34.31 -11.02
C ARG A 763 -14.33 34.40 -12.11
N PHE A 764 -14.72 34.50 -13.37
CA PHE A 764 -13.79 34.54 -14.49
C PHE A 764 -14.32 35.40 -15.64
N ASP A 765 -13.45 35.85 -16.54
CA ASP A 765 -13.87 36.54 -17.76
C ASP A 765 -14.47 35.54 -18.77
N PRO A 766 -15.78 35.57 -19.05
CA PRO A 766 -16.41 34.61 -19.94
C PRO A 766 -15.97 34.76 -21.41
N SER A 767 -15.33 35.89 -21.78
CA SER A 767 -14.77 36.10 -23.12
C SER A 767 -13.44 35.38 -23.35
N GLN A 768 -12.75 35.00 -22.27
CA GLN A 768 -11.47 34.30 -22.29
C GLN A 768 -11.62 32.77 -22.25
N VAL A 769 -12.78 32.29 -21.79
CA VAL A 769 -13.11 30.88 -21.66
C VAL A 769 -13.97 30.47 -22.86
N SER A 770 -13.64 29.36 -23.52
CA SER A 770 -14.42 28.76 -24.62
C SER A 770 -15.22 27.54 -24.16
N LYS A 771 -14.75 26.86 -23.11
CA LYS A 771 -15.32 25.62 -22.56
C LYS A 771 -15.07 25.53 -21.06
N CYS A 772 -16.04 25.00 -20.32
CA CYS A 772 -15.88 24.62 -18.91
C CYS A 772 -16.10 23.11 -18.75
N LEU A 773 -15.44 22.48 -17.79
CA LEU A 773 -15.60 21.07 -17.49
C LEU A 773 -15.76 20.85 -15.99
N VAL A 774 -16.72 20.02 -15.60
CA VAL A 774 -16.87 19.52 -14.23
C VAL A 774 -16.66 18.02 -14.25
N HIS A 775 -15.76 17.51 -13.41
CA HIS A 775 -15.50 16.07 -13.29
C HIS A 775 -15.44 15.67 -11.82
N TRP A 776 -16.29 14.74 -11.41
CA TRP A 776 -16.38 14.25 -10.04
C TRP A 776 -15.56 12.97 -9.84
N GLY A 777 -14.65 13.01 -8.87
CA GLY A 777 -13.98 11.84 -8.32
C GLY A 777 -14.69 11.29 -7.07
N THR A 778 -14.10 10.27 -6.42
CA THR A 778 -14.69 9.65 -5.22
C THR A 778 -14.64 10.56 -3.98
N GLY A 779 -13.74 11.54 -3.95
CA GLY A 779 -13.59 12.50 -2.84
C GLY A 779 -13.11 13.88 -3.29
N ASP A 780 -13.19 14.18 -4.58
CA ASP A 780 -12.72 15.41 -5.19
C ASP A 780 -13.60 15.84 -6.37
N VAL A 781 -13.42 17.09 -6.81
CA VAL A 781 -14.06 17.63 -8.01
C VAL A 781 -13.11 18.53 -8.77
N ASN A 782 -13.07 18.34 -10.09
CA ASN A 782 -12.40 19.24 -11.01
C ASN A 782 -13.38 20.26 -11.57
N MET A 783 -13.00 21.54 -11.55
CA MET A 783 -13.79 22.64 -12.14
C MET A 783 -12.91 23.44 -13.10
N GLU A 784 -12.87 23.01 -14.36
CA GLU A 784 -11.89 23.49 -15.33
C GLU A 784 -12.38 24.65 -16.20
N LEU A 785 -11.46 25.55 -16.53
CA LEU A 785 -11.66 26.62 -17.50
C LEU A 785 -10.70 26.43 -18.68
N TRP A 786 -11.23 26.44 -19.90
CA TRP A 786 -10.45 26.24 -21.11
C TRP A 786 -10.57 27.47 -22.00
N SER A 787 -9.46 27.98 -22.52
CA SER A 787 -9.47 29.00 -23.56
C SER A 787 -9.93 28.40 -24.90
N GLU A 788 -10.05 29.23 -25.94
CA GLU A 788 -10.07 28.69 -27.30
C GLU A 788 -8.72 28.01 -27.65
N GLU A 789 -8.75 27.07 -28.59
CA GLU A 789 -7.54 26.47 -29.15
C GLU A 789 -7.13 27.23 -30.42
N ARG A 790 -6.02 27.96 -30.36
CA ARG A 790 -5.51 28.72 -31.52
C ARG A 790 -4.00 28.99 -31.44
N PRO A 791 -3.36 29.42 -32.53
CA PRO A 791 -2.02 29.97 -32.47
C PRO A 791 -1.98 31.29 -31.68
N VAL A 792 -0.88 31.55 -30.98
CA VAL A 792 -0.59 32.83 -30.32
C VAL A 792 0.54 33.56 -31.02
N SER A 793 0.53 34.89 -30.94
CA SER A 793 1.64 35.77 -31.34
C SER A 793 2.02 36.66 -30.17
N LYS A 794 3.11 37.43 -30.31
CA LYS A 794 3.53 38.41 -29.30
C LYS A 794 2.43 39.44 -29.00
N ASP A 795 1.59 39.76 -29.98
CA ASP A 795 0.54 40.76 -29.87
C ASP A 795 -0.83 40.16 -29.52
N THR A 796 -0.98 38.83 -29.56
CA THR A 796 -2.25 38.12 -29.35
C THR A 796 -2.10 36.90 -28.43
N PRO A 797 -1.73 37.11 -27.14
CA PRO A 797 -1.63 36.00 -26.19
C PRO A 797 -2.99 35.35 -25.93
N LEU A 798 -2.98 34.13 -25.41
CA LEU A 798 -4.15 33.53 -24.75
C LEU A 798 -4.04 33.80 -23.26
N GLY A 799 -5.15 34.12 -22.60
CA GLY A 799 -5.15 34.29 -21.15
C GLY A 799 -6.48 33.91 -20.53
N ILE A 800 -6.43 33.51 -19.27
CA ILE A 800 -7.57 33.27 -18.39
C ILE A 800 -7.30 34.01 -17.08
N CYS A 801 -8.19 34.96 -16.76
CA CYS A 801 -8.26 35.69 -15.51
C CYS A 801 -9.43 35.12 -14.70
N HIS A 802 -9.15 34.72 -13.46
CA HIS A 802 -10.19 34.31 -12.54
C HIS A 802 -9.88 34.65 -11.08
N GLN A 803 -10.88 34.49 -10.22
CA GLN A 803 -10.81 34.81 -8.80
C GLN A 803 -11.55 33.77 -7.96
N TYR A 804 -11.09 33.51 -6.74
CA TYR A 804 -11.77 32.68 -5.75
C TYR A 804 -12.15 33.48 -4.51
N GLU A 805 -13.37 33.27 -4.02
CA GLU A 805 -13.91 33.87 -2.80
C GLU A 805 -14.74 32.82 -2.04
N VAL A 806 -14.64 32.78 -0.70
CA VAL A 806 -15.53 31.93 0.12
C VAL A 806 -16.73 32.74 0.61
N ARG A 807 -17.93 32.19 0.48
CA ARG A 807 -19.19 32.77 0.98
C ARG A 807 -19.91 31.82 1.92
N GLN A 808 -20.65 32.36 2.87
CA GLN A 808 -21.63 31.60 3.64
C GLN A 808 -22.87 31.35 2.78
N THR A 809 -23.39 30.13 2.81
CA THR A 809 -24.70 29.81 2.23
C THR A 809 -25.80 30.26 3.19
N ASN A 810 -26.77 31.03 2.71
CA ASN A 810 -27.93 31.45 3.51
C ASN A 810 -28.97 30.33 3.67
#